data_AF-D3BJN5-F1
#
_entry.id   AF-D3BJN5-F1
#
_cell.length_a   1.000
_cell.length_b   1.000
_cell.length_c   1.000
_cell.angle_alpha   90.00
_cell.angle_beta   90.00
_cell.angle_gamma   90.00
#
_symmetry.space_group_name_H-M   'P 1'
#
loop_
_entity.id
_entity.type
_entity.pdbx_description
1 polymer ?
#
loop_
_entity_poly.entity_id
_entity_poly.type
_entity_poly.pdbx_seq_one_letter_code
_entity_poly.pdbx_strand_id
1 'polypeptide(L)'
;MYRNTDNFALLLSGLEIKRIQKTRLARDFYVDASGGSDRIGNGTKESPFSSIGMALAWIQPLHTIYVSDGVYCGYNMNSKIVDSVSIVGQSSGGTVLNGLGKIYPFKVTGTNLIFKVSTLSIVYCYTSNSTYGGAIILLNGGNNTGVLENLLLYNNADFSNRGSITLRENASLNITGCQFRNNSNSDYNQNPTIGVASLSNSHVVTYLNIFNSVFNNDNNYLYVDFASSIVIDSSVFIGNHDDLNSCSCSIFRSNLVIRNCSFSESLSGQICLTNSTSYVSNSYFKDNYFNFYATQSTLEVHNSEIHFMHSSQGGVMMLSKNSYAHLYNCSVSSTSVYTSPNLMFSMSQSTLLVNSSLLVGGKGTMFSTLQGDLQLVDAIIRDTQCLLISASQTKIRLSNSQFLNSTYFDEVFKFNTILEQYNGAYVLIIDCLFQDIYGYIKAVNSRLIIHNSKLINSGKFFDIDKSTSLNLEDCQFISNFGPIFVLNGPRVHFFNCTFQYNYGSEGSIIQGSNNLFLEAANCTFESNIALSQGGIAVIGDQSTLNFLFCTFRNNTSLYNGGIIYAGSLNTILFYFTILDSNTAKNGGGSIVYFIEKLPIFGNCTLTNNNAYFGGIIASNPTHLQLASGEFPSVIVSRETIFSGIIRIGNNLNQIYPNPSYNHLRVYLMVNGNTIATVPFEDGYANFTNIVIYGQVGGFSTVIFSCNESSLEPLTIPYNVTIMPCNPGYYPIDSSTKCAECPPGSYGYNGNICISCPQNALCEGGDQVSTRPGYWFDENQFPRVIYDCDQSSHCLANNTCLEHTFGVLCSSCNNTEQYYSWFGGCIECTQTNKLVIAIVIIGMILLVLWSHKSDSSSGLMNIVVYFAQTIMVLSKGVNFSILSLLNLQLESGGSSIIGSICPGPFDYYERHYMTFLVFPAVIFILLIFTLIITIIRKFKPNDQPIFPRQFGSFVKLLMNIYSPISTATFTIFFCQQIGIGNSVLVTDSSVQCSGNQYRTALKISYSMLIVVLGIPMIIFILLFKNRKHNNDASIIRTYGAFILKYKTSYYYWDVILLFRRLVIVLVSIMDQDTPIRSFLLIGVSLISVLLQLKHSPFISEGDNQLELVSLILIFISCIYLGNEIESYLEDWIIIVCFNENEEID
;
A
#
# COMPACT_ATOMS: atom_id res chain seq x y z
N MET A 1 30.71 -49.77 51.81
CA MET A 1 30.10 -50.58 52.89
C MET A 1 30.06 -52.03 52.43
N TYR A 2 30.64 -52.95 53.23
CA TYR A 2 30.53 -54.43 53.23
C TYR A 2 30.87 -55.18 51.90
N ARG A 3 31.70 -56.23 51.82
CA ARG A 3 31.98 -57.32 52.77
C ARG A 3 33.37 -57.96 52.50
N ASN A 4 34.04 -58.33 53.59
CA ASN A 4 35.05 -59.38 53.68
C ASN A 4 34.50 -60.74 53.23
N THR A 5 35.34 -61.54 52.58
CA THR A 5 35.56 -62.96 52.94
C THR A 5 36.98 -63.38 52.53
N ASP A 6 37.81 -63.59 53.54
CA ASP A 6 38.82 -64.63 53.69
C ASP A 6 39.71 -65.00 52.50
N ASN A 7 40.91 -64.43 52.48
CA ASN A 7 42.10 -65.16 52.03
C ASN A 7 43.16 -65.03 53.12
N PHE A 8 43.51 -66.16 53.74
CA PHE A 8 44.72 -66.31 54.53
C PHE A 8 45.93 -66.03 53.63
N ALA A 9 46.40 -64.79 53.60
CA ALA A 9 47.72 -64.46 53.10
C ALA A 9 48.69 -64.56 54.28
N LEU A 10 49.47 -65.65 54.33
CA LEU A 10 50.66 -65.74 55.16
C LEU A 10 51.57 -64.56 54.84
N LEU A 11 51.71 -63.63 55.79
CA LEU A 11 52.62 -62.50 55.70
C LEU A 11 54.04 -63.03 55.95
N LEU A 12 54.72 -63.45 54.89
CA LEU A 12 56.15 -63.77 54.91
C LEU A 12 56.97 -62.46 54.94
N SER A 13 56.91 -61.71 56.04
CA SER A 13 57.84 -60.60 56.30
C SER A 13 59.12 -61.16 56.92
N GLY A 14 60.23 -61.14 56.18
CA GLY A 14 61.56 -61.52 56.69
C GLY A 14 62.35 -62.51 55.82
N LEU A 15 61.80 -62.98 54.70
CA LEU A 15 62.52 -63.81 53.73
C LEU A 15 63.10 -62.93 52.62
N GLU A 16 64.39 -62.60 52.73
CA GLU A 16 65.14 -62.03 51.62
C GLU A 16 65.49 -63.17 50.65
N ILE A 17 64.59 -63.46 49.70
CA ILE A 17 64.93 -64.32 48.57
C ILE A 17 65.90 -63.54 47.68
N LYS A 18 67.20 -63.69 47.92
CA LYS A 18 68.22 -63.35 46.92
C LYS A 18 68.01 -64.27 45.72
N ARG A 19 67.21 -63.83 44.75
CA ARG A 19 67.21 -64.44 43.41
C ARG A 19 68.63 -64.29 42.88
N ILE A 20 69.32 -65.42 42.71
CA ILE A 20 70.57 -65.50 41.97
C ILE A 20 70.38 -64.72 40.67
N GLN A 21 71.34 -63.86 40.34
CA GLN A 21 71.37 -63.13 39.08
C GLN A 21 71.36 -64.18 37.96
N LYS A 22 70.19 -64.44 37.38
CA LYS A 22 70.03 -65.46 36.34
C LYS A 22 70.78 -64.96 35.11
N THR A 23 71.79 -65.71 34.69
CA THR A 23 72.45 -65.49 33.39
C THR A 23 71.45 -65.82 32.30
N ARG A 24 71.14 -64.84 31.45
CA ARG A 24 70.27 -65.05 30.29
C ARG A 24 70.92 -66.00 29.30
N LEU A 25 70.15 -66.91 28.72
CA LEU A 25 70.62 -67.95 27.82
C LEU A 25 70.24 -67.63 26.36
N ALA A 26 71.19 -67.83 25.46
CA ALA A 26 71.01 -67.68 24.01
C ALA A 26 70.35 -68.93 23.40
N ARG A 27 69.06 -69.16 23.70
CA ARG A 27 68.23 -70.17 23.03
C ARG A 27 66.74 -69.81 23.05
N ASP A 28 65.95 -70.53 22.25
CA ASP A 28 64.49 -70.52 22.35
C ASP A 28 64.00 -71.24 23.60
N PHE A 29 62.81 -70.86 24.07
CA PHE A 29 62.20 -71.37 25.29
C PHE A 29 60.81 -71.94 25.02
N TYR A 30 60.44 -73.00 25.74
CA TYR A 30 59.13 -73.64 25.64
C TYR A 30 58.35 -73.49 26.95
N VAL A 31 57.06 -73.18 26.84
CA VAL A 31 56.14 -72.98 27.96
C VAL A 31 54.91 -73.87 27.75
N ASP A 32 54.54 -74.63 28.77
CA ASP A 32 53.35 -75.50 28.79
C ASP A 32 52.63 -75.35 30.13
N ALA A 33 51.39 -74.83 30.10
CA ALA A 33 50.57 -74.62 31.30
C ALA A 33 50.28 -75.92 32.07
N SER A 34 50.20 -77.05 31.36
CA SER A 34 49.75 -78.33 31.91
C SER A 34 50.91 -79.27 32.24
N GLY A 35 51.95 -79.29 31.40
CA GLY A 35 53.11 -80.18 31.51
C GLY A 35 54.41 -79.51 31.97
N GLY A 36 54.46 -78.19 32.06
CA GLY A 36 55.67 -77.44 32.44
C GLY A 36 55.85 -77.24 33.95
N SER A 37 57.04 -76.78 34.36
CA SER A 37 57.28 -76.38 35.75
C SER A 37 58.26 -75.22 35.87
N ASP A 38 57.85 -74.14 36.52
CA ASP A 38 58.74 -73.01 36.84
C ASP A 38 59.77 -73.32 37.93
N ARG A 39 59.60 -74.42 38.67
CA ARG A 39 60.50 -74.83 39.76
C ARG A 39 61.64 -75.72 39.26
N ILE A 40 61.33 -76.68 38.40
CA ILE A 40 62.27 -77.72 37.94
C ILE A 40 62.48 -77.73 36.42
N GLY A 41 61.61 -77.06 35.65
CA GLY A 41 61.78 -76.90 34.22
C GLY A 41 63.00 -76.06 33.88
N ASN A 42 63.66 -76.38 32.77
CA ASN A 42 64.80 -75.60 32.26
C ASN A 42 64.44 -74.82 30.99
N GLY A 43 63.19 -74.92 30.51
CA GLY A 43 62.66 -74.21 29.37
C GLY A 43 63.02 -74.81 28.00
N THR A 44 63.59 -76.01 27.97
CA THR A 44 63.73 -76.81 26.74
C THR A 44 62.40 -77.47 26.36
N LYS A 45 62.30 -78.02 25.15
CA LYS A 45 61.08 -78.70 24.69
C LYS A 45 60.72 -79.92 25.54
N GLU A 46 61.73 -80.62 26.07
CA GLU A 46 61.58 -81.80 26.93
C GLU A 46 61.28 -81.44 28.39
N SER A 47 61.60 -80.23 28.82
CA SER A 47 61.38 -79.74 30.19
C SER A 47 60.95 -78.26 30.20
N PRO A 48 59.73 -77.97 29.70
CA PRO A 48 59.24 -76.61 29.52
C PRO A 48 58.97 -75.89 30.85
N PHE A 49 58.94 -74.57 30.81
CA PHE A 49 58.45 -73.76 31.92
C PHE A 49 56.92 -73.81 32.01
N SER A 50 56.34 -73.50 33.19
CA SER A 50 54.88 -73.42 33.35
C SER A 50 54.32 -72.01 33.10
N SER A 51 55.16 -70.96 33.15
CA SER A 51 54.73 -69.58 32.90
C SER A 51 55.63 -68.81 31.93
N ILE A 52 55.01 -67.91 31.17
CA ILE A 52 55.68 -66.99 30.25
C ILE A 52 56.62 -66.04 31.02
N GLY A 53 56.21 -65.58 32.21
CA GLY A 53 57.04 -64.73 33.06
C GLY A 53 58.36 -65.39 33.48
N MET A 54 58.36 -66.71 33.65
CA MET A 54 59.60 -67.46 33.88
C MET A 54 60.47 -67.47 32.62
N ALA A 55 59.92 -67.79 31.45
CA ALA A 55 60.68 -67.78 30.19
C ALA A 55 61.31 -66.40 29.89
N LEU A 56 60.56 -65.31 30.09
CA LEU A 56 61.04 -63.92 29.93
C LEU A 56 62.21 -63.57 30.87
N ALA A 57 62.32 -64.20 32.04
CA ALA A 57 63.41 -63.95 32.97
C ALA A 57 64.75 -64.58 32.54
N TRP A 58 64.73 -65.58 31.63
CA TRP A 58 65.91 -66.33 31.19
C TRP A 58 66.33 -66.05 29.75
N ILE A 59 65.44 -65.48 28.93
CA ILE A 59 65.68 -65.30 27.49
C ILE A 59 66.66 -64.17 27.19
N GLN A 60 67.51 -64.35 26.17
CA GLN A 60 68.30 -63.28 25.55
C GLN A 60 67.52 -62.58 24.42
N PRO A 61 67.88 -61.34 24.03
CA PRO A 61 67.22 -60.66 22.92
C PRO A 61 67.24 -61.48 21.63
N LEU A 62 66.20 -61.33 20.80
CA LEU A 62 66.04 -61.95 19.46
C LEU A 62 65.73 -63.46 19.45
N HIS A 63 65.30 -64.04 20.58
CA HIS A 63 64.88 -65.44 20.65
C HIS A 63 63.38 -65.58 20.89
N THR A 64 62.87 -66.80 20.68
CA THR A 64 61.44 -67.09 20.66
C THR A 64 61.01 -67.90 21.89
N ILE A 65 59.84 -67.55 22.43
CA ILE A 65 59.13 -68.32 23.45
C ILE A 65 57.96 -69.03 22.74
N TYR A 66 58.04 -70.34 22.63
CA TYR A 66 56.97 -71.19 22.14
C TYR A 66 56.03 -71.57 23.29
N VAL A 67 54.73 -71.34 23.11
CA VAL A 67 53.70 -71.56 24.12
C VAL A 67 52.75 -72.65 23.62
N SER A 68 52.72 -73.79 24.30
CA SER A 68 51.82 -74.91 23.97
C SER A 68 50.36 -74.54 24.23
N ASP A 69 49.45 -75.27 23.60
CA ASP A 69 48.01 -75.11 23.83
C ASP A 69 47.65 -75.31 25.31
N GLY A 70 46.78 -74.44 25.82
CA GLY A 70 46.42 -74.36 27.23
C GLY A 70 45.90 -72.98 27.61
N VAL A 71 45.25 -72.91 28.77
CA VAL A 71 44.76 -71.63 29.34
C VAL A 71 45.74 -71.14 30.39
N TYR A 72 46.40 -70.03 30.11
CA TYR A 72 47.38 -69.39 30.98
C TYR A 72 46.70 -68.29 31.80
N CYS A 73 46.64 -68.48 33.12
CA CYS A 73 45.96 -67.60 34.08
C CYS A 73 46.91 -67.11 35.18
N GLY A 74 46.64 -65.93 35.78
CA GLY A 74 47.23 -65.50 37.05
C GLY A 74 48.24 -64.33 37.01
N TYR A 75 48.55 -63.79 38.20
CA TYR A 75 49.33 -62.55 38.43
C TYR A 75 50.78 -62.56 37.89
N ASN A 76 51.34 -63.73 37.55
CA ASN A 76 52.68 -63.85 36.97
C ASN A 76 52.74 -63.50 35.47
N MET A 77 51.62 -63.07 34.86
CA MET A 77 51.59 -62.56 33.49
C MET A 77 51.94 -61.08 33.36
N ASN A 78 52.01 -60.29 34.46
CA ASN A 78 52.42 -58.88 34.39
C ASN A 78 53.94 -58.76 34.24
N SER A 79 54.45 -59.02 33.04
CA SER A 79 55.89 -59.01 32.75
C SER A 79 56.26 -57.76 31.97
N LYS A 80 57.22 -56.99 32.51
CA LYS A 80 57.85 -55.89 31.78
C LYS A 80 58.77 -56.46 30.71
N ILE A 81 58.51 -56.14 29.45
CA ILE A 81 59.36 -56.47 28.32
C ILE A 81 60.42 -55.37 28.18
N VAL A 82 61.67 -55.75 28.45
CA VAL A 82 62.85 -54.86 28.41
C VAL A 82 63.87 -55.25 27.35
N ASP A 83 63.62 -56.34 26.60
CA ASP A 83 64.44 -56.82 25.47
C ASP A 83 63.56 -57.28 24.31
N SER A 84 64.14 -57.36 23.11
CA SER A 84 63.45 -57.86 21.92
C SER A 84 63.13 -59.34 22.05
N VAL A 85 61.88 -59.73 21.92
CA VAL A 85 61.42 -61.11 22.11
C VAL A 85 60.23 -61.44 21.21
N SER A 86 60.16 -62.70 20.75
CA SER A 86 59.02 -63.25 20.02
C SER A 86 58.28 -64.27 20.89
N ILE A 87 56.95 -64.18 20.96
CA ILE A 87 56.09 -65.14 21.66
C ILE A 87 55.16 -65.77 20.64
N VAL A 88 55.24 -67.08 20.47
CA VAL A 88 54.49 -67.84 19.45
C VAL A 88 53.66 -68.92 20.12
N GLY A 89 52.34 -68.81 20.05
CA GLY A 89 51.44 -69.86 20.49
C GLY A 89 51.37 -71.03 19.51
N GLN A 90 50.97 -72.19 20.00
CA GLN A 90 50.79 -73.40 19.20
C GLN A 90 49.55 -73.29 18.29
N SER A 91 48.47 -72.70 18.78
CA SER A 91 47.27 -72.43 18.00
C SER A 91 46.52 -71.20 18.53
N SER A 92 45.89 -70.45 17.63
CA SER A 92 45.14 -69.23 17.99
C SER A 92 43.94 -69.51 18.89
N GLY A 93 43.28 -70.66 18.74
CA GLY A 93 42.13 -71.06 19.57
C GLY A 93 42.47 -71.92 20.79
N GLY A 94 43.62 -72.60 20.81
CA GLY A 94 44.03 -73.48 21.89
C GLY A 94 44.99 -72.84 22.90
N THR A 95 45.83 -71.90 22.46
CA THR A 95 46.74 -71.15 23.34
C THR A 95 46.05 -69.87 23.81
N VAL A 96 45.55 -69.82 25.05
CA VAL A 96 44.72 -68.72 25.56
C VAL A 96 45.38 -68.03 26.76
N LEU A 97 45.67 -66.75 26.64
CA LEU A 97 46.10 -65.88 27.74
C LEU A 97 44.87 -65.20 28.36
N ASN A 98 44.48 -65.59 29.57
CA ASN A 98 43.27 -65.11 30.23
C ASN A 98 43.58 -64.17 31.41
N GLY A 99 43.21 -62.90 31.26
CA GLY A 99 43.45 -61.85 32.26
C GLY A 99 42.55 -61.89 33.50
N LEU A 100 41.49 -62.70 33.51
CA LEU A 100 40.51 -62.85 34.60
C LEU A 100 39.97 -61.50 35.13
N GLY A 101 39.83 -60.50 34.25
CA GLY A 101 39.33 -59.17 34.56
C GLY A 101 40.24 -58.29 35.41
N LYS A 102 41.54 -58.61 35.56
CA LYS A 102 42.44 -57.88 36.47
C LYS A 102 43.86 -57.62 35.96
N ILE A 103 44.23 -58.11 34.78
CA ILE A 103 45.64 -58.20 34.35
C ILE A 103 45.83 -57.57 32.96
N TYR A 104 46.94 -56.85 32.78
CA TYR A 104 47.52 -56.49 31.47
C TYR A 104 48.77 -57.37 31.20
N PRO A 105 48.81 -58.18 30.12
CA PRO A 105 49.83 -59.21 29.95
C PRO A 105 51.17 -58.66 29.44
N PHE A 106 51.18 -57.56 28.68
CA PHE A 106 52.42 -57.09 28.05
C PHE A 106 52.64 -55.59 28.21
N LYS A 107 53.74 -55.23 28.87
CA LYS A 107 54.20 -53.84 29.00
C LYS A 107 55.62 -53.69 28.51
N VAL A 108 55.79 -53.06 27.35
CA VAL A 108 57.09 -52.83 26.70
C VAL A 108 57.64 -51.47 27.13
N THR A 109 58.78 -51.45 27.83
CA THR A 109 59.35 -50.23 28.42
C THR A 109 60.84 -50.01 28.14
N GLY A 110 61.48 -50.87 27.34
CA GLY A 110 62.89 -50.66 26.95
C GLY A 110 63.07 -49.66 25.80
N THR A 111 64.23 -49.69 25.14
CA THR A 111 64.56 -48.81 24.00
C THR A 111 65.06 -49.62 22.82
N ASN A 112 64.61 -49.30 21.60
CA ASN A 112 64.93 -49.96 20.34
C ASN A 112 64.59 -51.46 20.33
N LEU A 113 63.45 -51.83 20.93
CA LEU A 113 63.02 -53.22 21.04
C LEU A 113 62.06 -53.62 19.93
N ILE A 114 62.12 -54.90 19.54
CA ILE A 114 61.11 -55.55 18.70
C ILE A 114 60.38 -56.60 19.54
N PHE A 115 59.09 -56.39 19.77
CA PHE A 115 58.24 -57.32 20.51
C PHE A 115 57.22 -57.95 19.56
N LYS A 116 57.32 -59.26 19.34
CA LYS A 116 56.43 -60.02 18.45
C LYS A 116 55.55 -60.98 19.25
N VAL A 117 54.26 -61.01 18.94
CA VAL A 117 53.31 -62.00 19.47
C VAL A 117 52.50 -62.58 18.32
N SER A 118 52.44 -63.91 18.21
CA SER A 118 51.71 -64.57 17.13
C SER A 118 51.00 -65.85 17.55
N THR A 119 49.90 -66.17 16.85
CA THR A 119 49.20 -67.46 16.93
C THR A 119 48.67 -67.83 18.32
N LEU A 120 47.98 -66.91 19.01
CA LEU A 120 47.34 -67.15 20.32
C LEU A 120 46.12 -66.27 20.56
N SER A 121 45.37 -66.55 21.63
CA SER A 121 44.24 -65.73 22.11
C SER A 121 44.62 -64.88 23.33
N ILE A 122 44.12 -63.64 23.41
CA ILE A 122 44.21 -62.79 24.63
C ILE A 122 42.80 -62.32 25.00
N VAL A 123 42.38 -62.66 26.22
CA VAL A 123 40.98 -62.56 26.63
C VAL A 123 40.82 -62.05 28.05
N TYR A 124 39.73 -61.30 28.30
CA TYR A 124 39.36 -60.82 29.64
C TYR A 124 40.48 -60.06 30.36
N CYS A 125 41.32 -59.34 29.62
CA CYS A 125 42.32 -58.45 30.20
C CYS A 125 41.70 -57.08 30.55
N TYR A 126 42.17 -56.49 31.65
CA TYR A 126 41.62 -55.23 32.17
C TYR A 126 42.69 -54.31 32.76
N THR A 127 42.62 -53.01 32.43
CA THR A 127 43.45 -51.95 33.01
C THR A 127 42.63 -50.97 33.84
N SER A 128 43.09 -50.66 35.05
CA SER A 128 42.42 -49.75 35.98
C SER A 128 42.79 -48.28 35.74
N ASN A 129 42.07 -47.35 36.39
CA ASN A 129 42.28 -45.91 36.24
C ASN A 129 43.72 -45.42 36.53
N SER A 130 44.45 -46.14 37.37
CA SER A 130 45.82 -45.79 37.77
C SER A 130 46.91 -46.24 36.78
N THR A 131 46.54 -46.95 35.71
CA THR A 131 47.48 -47.51 34.73
C THR A 131 47.41 -46.79 33.40
N TYR A 132 48.48 -46.79 32.59
CA TYR A 132 48.56 -46.01 31.34
C TYR A 132 47.83 -46.64 30.13
N GLY A 133 46.80 -47.45 30.35
CA GLY A 133 46.12 -48.22 29.29
C GLY A 133 46.87 -49.48 28.88
N GLY A 134 46.43 -50.09 27.77
CA GLY A 134 47.07 -51.26 27.17
C GLY A 134 46.71 -52.57 27.86
N ALA A 135 45.40 -52.85 28.00
CA ALA A 135 44.90 -54.11 28.54
C ALA A 135 45.49 -55.35 27.84
N ILE A 136 45.76 -55.27 26.55
CA ILE A 136 46.44 -56.30 25.75
C ILE A 136 47.94 -55.99 25.74
N ILE A 137 48.32 -54.81 25.21
CA ILE A 137 49.71 -54.37 25.07
C ILE A 137 49.80 -52.87 25.35
N LEU A 138 50.81 -52.49 26.14
CA LEU A 138 51.29 -51.11 26.27
C LEU A 138 52.69 -51.00 25.67
N LEU A 139 52.84 -50.27 24.56
CA LEU A 139 54.11 -49.89 23.94
C LEU A 139 54.49 -48.49 24.41
N ASN A 140 55.53 -48.37 25.24
CA ASN A 140 55.90 -47.10 25.86
C ASN A 140 57.28 -46.62 25.38
N GLY A 141 57.29 -45.59 24.53
CA GLY A 141 58.47 -44.81 24.12
C GLY A 141 59.65 -45.60 23.56
N GLY A 142 60.78 -44.91 23.33
CA GLY A 142 62.06 -45.55 23.07
C GLY A 142 62.29 -46.16 21.68
N ASN A 143 61.51 -45.82 20.64
CA ASN A 143 61.61 -46.38 19.29
C ASN A 143 61.35 -47.91 19.26
N ASN A 144 60.39 -48.35 20.07
CA ASN A 144 59.98 -49.75 20.16
C ASN A 144 58.99 -50.12 19.05
N THR A 145 59.09 -51.33 18.51
CA THR A 145 58.19 -51.88 17.49
C THR A 145 57.45 -53.10 18.03
N GLY A 146 56.11 -53.05 18.04
CA GLY A 146 55.25 -54.20 18.29
C GLY A 146 54.81 -54.88 16.99
N VAL A 147 54.75 -56.22 16.98
CA VAL A 147 54.28 -57.02 15.86
C VAL A 147 53.25 -58.04 16.35
N LEU A 148 52.02 -57.95 15.85
CA LEU A 148 50.91 -58.86 16.18
C LEU A 148 50.50 -59.63 14.93
N GLU A 149 50.52 -60.95 15.00
CA GLU A 149 50.20 -61.80 13.85
C GLU A 149 49.22 -62.93 14.22
N ASN A 150 48.11 -63.05 13.50
CA ASN A 150 47.16 -64.16 13.64
C ASN A 150 46.63 -64.36 15.08
N LEU A 151 46.31 -63.26 15.77
CA LEU A 151 45.79 -63.28 17.14
C LEU A 151 44.26 -63.22 17.20
N LEU A 152 43.68 -63.89 18.20
CA LEU A 152 42.27 -63.73 18.58
C LEU A 152 42.18 -62.91 19.87
N LEU A 153 41.69 -61.68 19.77
CA LEU A 153 41.67 -60.71 20.86
C LEU A 153 40.22 -60.39 21.19
N TYR A 154 39.72 -60.82 22.34
CA TYR A 154 38.31 -60.55 22.66
C TYR A 154 37.99 -60.32 24.13
N ASN A 155 36.97 -59.49 24.38
CA ASN A 155 36.50 -59.07 25.70
C ASN A 155 37.62 -58.47 26.57
N ASN A 156 38.52 -57.67 25.99
CA ASN A 156 39.55 -56.93 26.71
C ASN A 156 39.11 -55.47 26.87
N ALA A 157 39.35 -54.85 28.03
CA ALA A 157 38.87 -53.50 28.28
C ALA A 157 39.89 -52.64 29.03
N ASP A 158 40.01 -51.38 28.62
CA ASP A 158 40.64 -50.34 29.43
C ASP A 158 39.59 -49.56 30.23
N PHE A 159 39.94 -48.96 31.38
CA PHE A 159 39.02 -48.13 32.16
C PHE A 159 39.08 -46.63 31.81
N SER A 160 40.20 -46.14 31.26
CA SER A 160 40.48 -44.70 31.16
C SER A 160 40.50 -44.15 29.75
N ASN A 161 39.83 -44.80 28.79
CA ASN A 161 39.75 -44.33 27.41
C ASN A 161 41.11 -44.17 26.72
N ARG A 162 42.10 -45.00 27.10
CA ARG A 162 43.44 -45.04 26.51
C ARG A 162 43.61 -46.18 25.51
N GLY A 163 42.68 -47.14 25.55
CA GLY A 163 42.52 -48.23 24.62
C GLY A 163 43.12 -49.57 25.05
N SER A 164 42.58 -50.65 24.49
CA SER A 164 42.97 -52.03 24.82
C SER A 164 44.39 -52.35 24.31
N ILE A 165 44.81 -51.75 23.21
CA ILE A 165 46.21 -51.64 22.80
C ILE A 165 46.59 -50.16 22.86
N THR A 166 47.67 -49.82 23.55
CA THR A 166 48.11 -48.43 23.70
C THR A 166 49.54 -48.23 23.21
N LEU A 167 49.74 -47.27 22.31
CA LEU A 167 51.04 -46.75 21.91
C LEU A 167 51.25 -45.37 22.56
N ARG A 168 52.43 -45.17 23.15
CA ARG A 168 52.84 -43.88 23.72
C ARG A 168 54.20 -43.45 23.19
N GLU A 169 54.32 -42.15 22.94
CA GLU A 169 55.56 -41.52 22.47
C GLU A 169 56.07 -42.20 21.17
N ASN A 170 57.38 -42.41 21.03
CA ASN A 170 58.01 -42.99 19.85
C ASN A 170 57.87 -44.53 19.86
N ALA A 171 56.77 -45.04 19.31
CA ALA A 171 56.49 -46.47 19.20
C ALA A 171 55.78 -46.80 17.88
N SER A 172 56.06 -47.96 17.32
CA SER A 172 55.41 -48.45 16.10
C SER A 172 54.69 -49.77 16.34
N LEU A 173 53.58 -50.03 15.64
CA LEU A 173 52.81 -51.26 15.75
C LEU A 173 52.41 -51.78 14.38
N ASN A 174 52.71 -53.05 14.12
CA ASN A 174 52.26 -53.80 12.95
C ASN A 174 51.28 -54.89 13.38
N ILE A 175 50.10 -54.93 12.77
CA ILE A 175 49.03 -55.90 13.03
C ILE A 175 48.71 -56.61 11.72
N THR A 176 48.74 -57.94 11.72
CA THR A 176 48.47 -58.76 10.53
C THR A 176 47.59 -59.96 10.88
N GLY A 177 46.48 -60.19 10.17
CA GLY A 177 45.67 -61.40 10.37
C GLY A 177 44.95 -61.50 11.72
N CYS A 178 44.83 -60.41 12.48
CA CYS A 178 44.25 -60.45 13.82
C CYS A 178 42.72 -60.26 13.80
N GLN A 179 42.02 -60.88 14.75
CA GLN A 179 40.59 -60.66 14.98
C GLN A 179 40.36 -60.01 16.34
N PHE A 180 39.66 -58.88 16.34
CA PHE A 180 39.26 -58.12 17.50
C PHE A 180 37.75 -58.27 17.70
N ARG A 181 37.31 -58.65 18.91
CA ARG A 181 35.89 -58.72 19.25
C ARG A 181 35.60 -58.15 20.64
N ASN A 182 34.70 -57.18 20.77
CA ASN A 182 34.30 -56.58 22.05
C ASN A 182 35.48 -56.05 22.89
N ASN A 183 36.48 -55.43 22.25
CA ASN A 183 37.61 -54.82 22.94
C ASN A 183 37.43 -53.33 23.24
N SER A 184 36.32 -52.72 22.79
CA SER A 184 36.01 -51.30 22.99
C SER A 184 35.01 -51.03 24.13
N ASN A 185 34.50 -52.07 24.80
CA ASN A 185 33.40 -51.97 25.77
C ASN A 185 33.95 -51.80 27.21
N SER A 186 33.67 -50.67 27.87
CA SER A 186 34.01 -50.45 29.29
C SER A 186 32.81 -49.97 30.09
N ASP A 187 32.77 -50.28 31.39
CA ASP A 187 31.64 -50.02 32.31
C ASP A 187 31.26 -48.52 32.47
N TYR A 188 32.11 -47.59 32.02
CA TYR A 188 31.92 -46.15 32.28
C TYR A 188 32.09 -45.22 31.07
N ASN A 189 32.73 -45.65 29.97
CA ASN A 189 32.92 -44.87 28.73
C ASN A 189 33.28 -45.78 27.54
N GLN A 190 33.00 -45.37 26.31
CA GLN A 190 33.41 -46.12 25.11
C GLN A 190 34.90 -45.89 24.82
N ASN A 191 35.71 -46.95 24.90
CA ASN A 191 37.17 -46.86 24.78
C ASN A 191 37.65 -47.42 23.43
N PRO A 192 38.69 -46.86 22.80
CA PRO A 192 39.16 -47.36 21.51
C PRO A 192 39.81 -48.75 21.62
N THR A 193 39.66 -49.63 20.64
CA THR A 193 40.41 -50.89 20.61
C THR A 193 41.92 -50.60 20.54
N ILE A 194 42.33 -49.63 19.73
CA ILE A 194 43.72 -49.16 19.61
C ILE A 194 43.79 -47.66 19.90
N GLY A 195 44.57 -47.28 20.92
CA GLY A 195 44.88 -45.90 21.27
C GLY A 195 46.33 -45.52 21.00
N VAL A 196 46.55 -44.38 20.36
CA VAL A 196 47.87 -43.80 20.14
C VAL A 196 47.90 -42.41 20.79
N ALA A 197 48.66 -42.28 21.87
CA ALA A 197 48.76 -41.05 22.65
C ALA A 197 50.15 -40.40 22.48
N SER A 198 50.18 -39.13 22.06
CA SER A 198 51.40 -38.33 22.01
C SER A 198 51.48 -37.35 23.18
N LEU A 199 52.68 -37.19 23.75
CA LEU A 199 52.96 -36.24 24.84
C LEU A 199 53.79 -35.03 24.38
N SER A 200 54.28 -35.01 23.13
CA SER A 200 55.22 -33.97 22.67
C SER A 200 54.87 -33.45 21.27
N ASN A 201 55.13 -32.17 21.06
CA ASN A 201 54.61 -31.39 19.91
C ASN A 201 55.51 -31.38 18.66
N SER A 202 56.60 -32.15 18.54
CA SER A 202 57.42 -32.00 17.31
C SER A 202 58.37 -33.12 16.83
N HIS A 203 58.62 -34.23 17.53
CA HIS A 203 59.63 -35.22 17.06
C HIS A 203 59.31 -36.70 17.34
N VAL A 204 58.05 -37.11 17.21
CA VAL A 204 57.64 -38.50 17.44
C VAL A 204 57.48 -39.23 16.10
N VAL A 205 58.15 -40.39 15.94
CA VAL A 205 58.06 -41.24 14.74
C VAL A 205 57.21 -42.47 15.06
N THR A 206 55.89 -42.32 14.95
CA THR A 206 54.94 -43.39 15.29
C THR A 206 54.28 -43.90 14.01
N TYR A 207 54.43 -45.20 13.76
CA TYR A 207 53.78 -45.91 12.64
C TYR A 207 52.75 -46.90 13.16
N LEU A 208 51.56 -46.90 12.57
CA LEU A 208 50.53 -47.90 12.85
C LEU A 208 50.11 -48.57 11.53
N ASN A 209 50.41 -49.86 11.39
CA ASN A 209 50.06 -50.62 10.21
C ASN A 209 49.10 -51.77 10.58
N ILE A 210 47.97 -51.86 9.89
CA ILE A 210 46.93 -52.88 10.11
C ILE A 210 46.61 -53.55 8.77
N PHE A 211 46.84 -54.85 8.69
CA PHE A 211 46.68 -55.65 7.48
C PHE A 211 45.80 -56.87 7.75
N ASN A 212 44.91 -57.20 6.81
CA ASN A 212 44.15 -58.46 6.81
C ASN A 212 43.46 -58.76 8.16
N SER A 213 42.99 -57.73 8.86
CA SER A 213 42.48 -57.86 10.24
C SER A 213 40.97 -57.59 10.29
N VAL A 214 40.29 -58.17 11.27
CA VAL A 214 38.83 -58.06 11.44
C VAL A 214 38.51 -57.46 12.79
N PHE A 215 37.76 -56.36 12.81
CA PHE A 215 37.19 -55.75 14.01
C PHE A 215 35.69 -56.00 13.99
N ASN A 216 35.17 -56.66 15.02
CA ASN A 216 33.77 -57.06 15.07
C ASN A 216 33.15 -56.68 16.43
N ASN A 217 32.04 -55.96 16.38
CA ASN A 217 31.31 -55.51 17.56
C ASN A 217 32.17 -54.61 18.48
N ASP A 218 33.07 -53.84 17.87
CA ASP A 218 33.84 -52.76 18.50
C ASP A 218 33.23 -51.41 18.05
N ASN A 219 32.90 -50.51 18.99
CA ASN A 219 32.26 -49.21 18.67
C ASN A 219 33.29 -48.13 18.29
N ASN A 220 34.45 -48.15 18.95
CA ASN A 220 35.59 -47.26 18.69
C ASN A 220 36.79 -48.12 18.31
N TYR A 221 37.17 -48.15 17.03
CA TYR A 221 38.29 -48.96 16.54
C TYR A 221 39.63 -48.31 16.86
N LEU A 222 39.77 -47.04 16.49
CA LEU A 222 41.03 -46.31 16.54
C LEU A 222 40.84 -44.92 17.15
N TYR A 223 41.74 -44.56 18.07
CA TYR A 223 41.94 -43.19 18.51
C TYR A 223 43.42 -42.83 18.38
N VAL A 224 43.73 -41.83 17.55
CA VAL A 224 45.09 -41.40 17.28
C VAL A 224 45.23 -39.89 17.46
N ASP A 225 45.95 -39.48 18.50
CA ASP A 225 46.24 -38.06 18.76
C ASP A 225 47.33 -37.49 17.82
N PHE A 226 48.35 -38.30 17.53
CA PHE A 226 49.40 -38.00 16.56
C PHE A 226 50.15 -39.28 16.14
N ALA A 227 50.30 -39.50 14.84
CA ALA A 227 51.13 -40.53 14.24
C ALA A 227 51.71 -40.03 12.90
N SER A 228 52.94 -40.46 12.59
CA SER A 228 53.61 -40.07 11.34
C SER A 228 52.93 -40.67 10.11
N SER A 229 52.47 -41.92 10.23
CA SER A 229 51.67 -42.57 9.20
C SER A 229 50.86 -43.72 9.79
N ILE A 230 49.62 -43.83 9.34
CA ILE A 230 48.69 -44.91 9.66
C ILE A 230 48.29 -45.57 8.34
N VAL A 231 48.52 -46.87 8.22
CA VAL A 231 48.14 -47.64 7.03
C VAL A 231 47.20 -48.77 7.45
N ILE A 232 46.02 -48.82 6.85
CA ILE A 232 45.03 -49.87 7.02
C ILE A 232 44.75 -50.46 5.64
N ASP A 233 44.97 -51.76 5.46
CA ASP A 233 44.75 -52.42 4.19
C ASP A 233 44.06 -53.78 4.38
N SER A 234 43.14 -54.09 3.47
CA SER A 234 42.48 -55.40 3.35
C SER A 234 41.81 -55.86 4.66
N SER A 235 41.30 -54.90 5.43
CA SER A 235 40.75 -55.12 6.78
C SER A 235 39.25 -54.83 6.84
N VAL A 236 38.55 -55.52 7.73
CA VAL A 236 37.08 -55.48 7.85
C VAL A 236 36.69 -54.94 9.23
N PHE A 237 35.77 -53.97 9.25
CA PHE A 237 35.25 -53.32 10.45
C PHE A 237 33.73 -53.46 10.48
N ILE A 238 33.20 -54.09 11.52
CA ILE A 238 31.77 -54.34 11.73
C ILE A 238 31.39 -53.72 13.08
N GLY A 239 30.48 -52.73 13.05
CA GLY A 239 30.02 -51.98 14.22
C GLY A 239 28.95 -52.71 15.04
N ASN A 240 28.44 -52.04 16.08
CA ASN A 240 27.27 -52.46 16.86
C ASN A 240 26.15 -51.39 16.76
N HIS A 241 24.91 -51.81 16.90
CA HIS A 241 23.68 -51.00 16.73
C HIS A 241 23.29 -50.12 17.94
N ASP A 242 24.19 -49.82 18.87
CA ASP A 242 23.78 -49.22 20.17
C ASP A 242 24.14 -47.72 20.36
N ASP A 243 25.02 -47.11 19.56
CA ASP A 243 25.60 -45.79 19.89
C ASP A 243 25.56 -44.72 18.78
N LEU A 244 24.87 -43.60 19.06
CA LEU A 244 24.52 -42.56 18.07
C LEU A 244 25.47 -41.34 17.96
N ASN A 245 26.58 -41.25 18.71
CA ASN A 245 27.33 -39.98 18.83
C ASN A 245 28.88 -40.05 18.95
N SER A 246 29.53 -41.17 18.59
CA SER A 246 31.00 -41.29 18.63
C SER A 246 31.62 -41.40 17.23
N CYS A 247 32.95 -41.25 17.14
CA CYS A 247 33.72 -41.44 15.91
C CYS A 247 34.53 -42.73 16.02
N SER A 248 34.21 -43.74 15.19
CA SER A 248 34.85 -45.07 15.24
C SER A 248 36.36 -45.01 14.99
N CYS A 249 36.81 -44.20 14.03
CA CYS A 249 38.23 -43.89 13.81
C CYS A 249 38.46 -42.38 13.98
N SER A 250 38.97 -41.99 15.15
CA SER A 250 39.27 -40.59 15.48
C SER A 250 40.75 -40.30 15.25
N ILE A 251 41.07 -39.53 14.21
CA ILE A 251 42.44 -39.25 13.78
C ILE A 251 42.75 -37.74 13.82
N PHE A 252 43.67 -37.38 14.71
CA PHE A 252 44.15 -36.02 14.89
C PHE A 252 45.58 -35.89 14.36
N ARG A 253 45.89 -34.79 13.67
CA ARG A 253 47.27 -34.39 13.31
C ARG A 253 48.11 -35.48 12.64
N SER A 254 47.50 -36.34 11.82
CA SER A 254 48.16 -37.54 11.29
C SER A 254 47.84 -37.80 9.81
N ASN A 255 48.66 -38.64 9.17
CA ASN A 255 48.43 -39.12 7.80
C ASN A 255 47.81 -40.52 7.84
N LEU A 256 46.60 -40.68 7.28
CA LEU A 256 45.86 -41.94 7.22
C LEU A 256 45.75 -42.46 5.78
N VAL A 257 46.04 -43.74 5.58
CA VAL A 257 45.86 -44.43 4.29
C VAL A 257 45.01 -45.68 4.51
N ILE A 258 43.87 -45.77 3.82
CA ILE A 258 42.96 -46.91 3.84
C ILE A 258 42.83 -47.50 2.44
N ARG A 259 43.01 -48.82 2.31
CA ARG A 259 42.90 -49.54 1.03
C ARG A 259 42.14 -50.86 1.19
N ASN A 260 41.30 -51.20 0.22
CA ASN A 260 40.65 -52.52 0.16
C ASN A 260 39.89 -52.90 1.45
N CYS A 261 39.35 -51.91 2.17
CA CYS A 261 38.70 -52.13 3.47
C CYS A 261 37.18 -52.15 3.35
N SER A 262 36.52 -52.83 4.29
CA SER A 262 35.06 -52.82 4.44
C SER A 262 34.66 -52.27 5.80
N PHE A 263 33.76 -51.29 5.83
CA PHE A 263 33.16 -50.70 7.03
C PHE A 263 31.66 -50.88 7.00
N SER A 264 31.08 -51.61 7.95
CA SER A 264 29.65 -51.90 7.93
C SER A 264 28.96 -51.88 9.29
N GLU A 265 27.64 -51.65 9.26
CA GLU A 265 26.72 -51.83 10.39
C GLU A 265 27.05 -50.96 11.61
N SER A 266 27.48 -49.71 11.39
CA SER A 266 27.78 -48.78 12.48
C SER A 266 26.82 -47.59 12.55
N LEU A 267 26.40 -47.26 13.77
CA LEU A 267 25.60 -46.08 14.08
C LEU A 267 26.43 -44.78 14.23
N SER A 268 27.75 -44.91 14.33
CA SER A 268 28.67 -43.82 14.67
C SER A 268 29.53 -43.42 13.47
N GLY A 269 30.22 -42.28 13.56
CA GLY A 269 30.96 -41.75 12.41
C GLY A 269 32.21 -42.56 12.11
N GLN A 270 32.30 -43.16 10.91
CA GLN A 270 33.37 -44.13 10.62
C GLN A 270 34.78 -43.52 10.69
N ILE A 271 35.00 -42.43 9.95
CA ILE A 271 36.32 -41.79 9.84
C ILE A 271 36.17 -40.31 10.17
N CYS A 272 36.80 -39.89 11.27
CA CYS A 272 36.78 -38.52 11.74
C CYS A 272 38.19 -37.94 11.78
N LEU A 273 38.40 -36.87 11.01
CA LEU A 273 39.70 -36.24 10.78
C LEU A 273 39.73 -34.84 11.36
N THR A 274 40.79 -34.53 12.11
CA THR A 274 41.05 -33.18 12.63
C THR A 274 42.50 -32.79 12.37
N ASN A 275 42.72 -31.75 11.57
CA ASN A 275 44.06 -31.32 11.15
C ASN A 275 44.91 -32.46 10.55
N SER A 276 44.28 -33.32 9.75
CA SER A 276 44.85 -34.58 9.24
C SER A 276 44.76 -34.66 7.72
N THR A 277 45.58 -35.52 7.11
CA THR A 277 45.46 -35.87 5.69
C THR A 277 45.07 -37.35 5.56
N SER A 278 44.10 -37.66 4.71
CA SER A 278 43.60 -39.03 4.57
C SER A 278 43.36 -39.40 3.11
N TYR A 279 43.75 -40.63 2.75
CA TYR A 279 43.52 -41.23 1.44
C TYR A 279 42.82 -42.59 1.60
N VAL A 280 41.61 -42.71 1.06
CA VAL A 280 40.78 -43.92 1.08
C VAL A 280 40.62 -44.42 -0.34
N SER A 281 40.86 -45.72 -0.59
CA SER A 281 40.71 -46.28 -1.93
C SER A 281 40.18 -47.72 -1.95
N ASN A 282 39.45 -48.07 -3.01
CA ASN A 282 38.91 -49.41 -3.23
C ASN A 282 38.16 -49.97 -2.01
N SER A 283 37.44 -49.12 -1.28
CA SER A 283 36.84 -49.50 0.01
C SER A 283 35.31 -49.46 -0.07
N TYR A 284 34.68 -50.24 0.80
CA TYR A 284 33.24 -50.46 0.81
C TYR A 284 32.67 -49.99 2.14
N PHE A 285 31.70 -49.07 2.10
CA PHE A 285 31.02 -48.55 3.27
C PHE A 285 29.53 -48.91 3.18
N LYS A 286 29.00 -49.71 4.10
CA LYS A 286 27.63 -50.24 3.98
C LYS A 286 26.84 -50.15 5.27
N ASP A 287 25.61 -49.68 5.16
CA ASP A 287 24.64 -49.62 6.26
C ASP A 287 25.14 -48.82 7.47
N ASN A 288 26.01 -47.85 7.21
CA ASN A 288 26.51 -46.91 8.21
C ASN A 288 25.59 -45.68 8.27
N TYR A 289 25.38 -45.13 9.46
CA TYR A 289 24.61 -43.89 9.66
C TYR A 289 25.39 -42.64 9.24
N PHE A 290 26.72 -42.65 9.42
CA PHE A 290 27.60 -41.53 9.11
C PHE A 290 28.98 -42.07 8.73
N ASN A 291 29.53 -41.63 7.59
CA ASN A 291 30.79 -42.20 7.07
C ASN A 291 32.00 -41.30 7.35
N PHE A 292 31.98 -40.03 6.91
CA PHE A 292 33.16 -39.17 6.95
C PHE A 292 32.93 -37.82 7.64
N TYR A 293 33.78 -37.47 8.60
CA TYR A 293 33.84 -36.13 9.20
C TYR A 293 35.25 -35.58 9.03
N ALA A 294 35.39 -34.35 8.52
CA ALA A 294 36.69 -33.72 8.36
C ALA A 294 36.66 -32.24 8.76
N THR A 295 37.51 -31.86 9.72
CA THR A 295 37.71 -30.47 10.13
C THR A 295 39.17 -30.06 9.98
N GLN A 296 39.44 -28.94 9.30
CA GLN A 296 40.80 -28.49 8.95
C GLN A 296 41.65 -29.58 8.28
N SER A 297 41.03 -30.46 7.48
CA SER A 297 41.65 -31.71 7.01
C SER A 297 41.49 -31.89 5.50
N THR A 298 42.34 -32.74 4.90
CA THR A 298 42.21 -33.16 3.51
C THR A 298 41.79 -34.63 3.43
N LEU A 299 40.75 -34.94 2.65
CA LEU A 299 40.23 -36.29 2.48
C LEU A 299 40.04 -36.64 1.00
N GLU A 300 40.76 -37.64 0.53
CA GLU A 300 40.58 -38.20 -0.82
C GLU A 300 39.95 -39.58 -0.73
N VAL A 301 38.88 -39.82 -1.49
CA VAL A 301 38.15 -41.10 -1.55
C VAL A 301 38.04 -41.54 -3.00
N HIS A 302 38.71 -42.63 -3.36
CA HIS A 302 38.84 -43.10 -4.74
C HIS A 302 38.22 -44.50 -4.90
N ASN A 303 37.56 -44.78 -6.04
CA ASN A 303 37.10 -46.13 -6.41
C ASN A 303 36.33 -46.86 -5.30
N SER A 304 35.52 -46.15 -4.53
CA SER A 304 34.87 -46.69 -3.33
C SER A 304 33.35 -46.61 -3.44
N GLU A 305 32.65 -47.55 -2.81
CA GLU A 305 31.19 -47.57 -2.78
C GLU A 305 30.69 -47.21 -1.39
N ILE A 306 29.73 -46.30 -1.34
CA ILE A 306 29.15 -45.77 -0.10
C ILE A 306 27.64 -46.01 -0.15
N HIS A 307 27.21 -47.04 0.55
CA HIS A 307 25.83 -47.34 0.87
C HIS A 307 25.53 -46.87 2.29
N PHE A 308 24.73 -45.82 2.43
CA PHE A 308 24.42 -45.24 3.75
C PHE A 308 22.96 -45.47 4.14
N MET A 309 22.73 -45.57 5.46
CA MET A 309 21.41 -45.52 6.07
C MET A 309 21.13 -44.11 6.60
N HIS A 310 19.87 -43.69 6.59
CA HIS A 310 19.44 -42.32 6.94
C HIS A 310 19.94 -41.85 8.32
N SER A 311 20.54 -40.64 8.40
CA SER A 311 20.88 -39.95 9.64
C SER A 311 20.57 -38.44 9.58
N SER A 312 20.25 -37.82 10.72
CA SER A 312 19.93 -36.40 10.84
C SER A 312 21.15 -35.46 10.77
N GLN A 313 22.38 -35.99 10.78
CA GLN A 313 23.62 -35.21 10.91
C GLN A 313 24.53 -35.20 9.66
N GLY A 314 24.16 -35.84 8.55
CA GLY A 314 25.01 -35.94 7.35
C GLY A 314 25.32 -37.38 6.96
N GLY A 315 24.49 -38.05 6.16
CA GLY A 315 24.64 -39.50 5.91
C GLY A 315 25.98 -39.94 5.29
N VAL A 316 26.61 -39.08 4.48
CA VAL A 316 27.83 -39.42 3.73
C VAL A 316 29.04 -38.68 4.27
N MET A 317 29.01 -37.35 4.28
CA MET A 317 30.19 -36.55 4.61
C MET A 317 29.85 -35.19 5.22
N MET A 318 30.59 -34.79 6.26
CA MET A 318 30.54 -33.44 6.83
C MET A 318 31.93 -32.78 6.87
N LEU A 319 32.03 -31.59 6.27
CA LEU A 319 33.26 -30.80 6.15
C LEU A 319 33.12 -29.45 6.88
N SER A 320 34.14 -29.06 7.64
CA SER A 320 34.17 -27.76 8.33
C SER A 320 35.56 -27.14 8.40
N LYS A 321 35.63 -25.81 8.55
CA LYS A 321 36.86 -25.05 8.86
C LYS A 321 38.00 -25.27 7.84
N ASN A 322 37.79 -24.89 6.58
CA ASN A 322 38.75 -24.98 5.48
C ASN A 322 39.22 -26.41 5.17
N SER A 323 38.33 -27.38 5.28
CA SER A 323 38.60 -28.75 4.83
C SER A 323 38.49 -28.86 3.30
N TYR A 324 39.23 -29.82 2.73
CA TYR A 324 39.16 -30.18 1.33
C TYR A 324 38.81 -31.67 1.21
N ALA A 325 37.80 -32.01 0.40
CA ALA A 325 37.50 -33.40 0.08
C ALA A 325 37.35 -33.64 -1.42
N HIS A 326 37.82 -34.80 -1.87
CA HIS A 326 37.73 -35.25 -3.26
C HIS A 326 37.17 -36.66 -3.33
N LEU A 327 36.00 -36.84 -3.94
CA LEU A 327 35.46 -38.15 -4.32
C LEU A 327 35.75 -38.37 -5.80
N TYR A 328 36.49 -39.43 -6.13
CA TYR A 328 36.85 -39.78 -7.50
C TYR A 328 36.40 -41.20 -7.83
N ASN A 329 35.60 -41.36 -8.89
CA ASN A 329 35.09 -42.65 -9.32
C ASN A 329 34.39 -43.44 -8.19
N CYS A 330 33.54 -42.76 -7.42
CA CYS A 330 32.78 -43.36 -6.32
C CYS A 330 31.32 -43.62 -6.70
N SER A 331 30.71 -44.59 -6.05
CA SER A 331 29.26 -44.85 -6.12
C SER A 331 28.63 -44.54 -4.77
N VAL A 332 27.64 -43.65 -4.72
CA VAL A 332 26.91 -43.27 -3.51
C VAL A 332 25.44 -43.58 -3.71
N SER A 333 24.86 -44.40 -2.83
CA SER A 333 23.44 -44.70 -2.91
C SER A 333 22.78 -44.94 -1.54
N SER A 334 21.47 -44.74 -1.47
CA SER A 334 20.66 -44.86 -0.25
C SER A 334 19.65 -46.00 -0.34
N THR A 335 19.44 -46.75 0.76
CA THR A 335 18.56 -47.95 0.80
C THR A 335 17.15 -47.71 1.36
N SER A 336 16.84 -46.57 1.98
CA SER A 336 15.64 -46.46 2.86
C SER A 336 14.56 -45.44 2.46
N VAL A 337 13.30 -45.80 2.76
CA VAL A 337 12.03 -45.16 2.36
C VAL A 337 11.55 -44.04 3.31
N TYR A 338 12.23 -43.82 4.44
CA TYR A 338 11.79 -42.91 5.53
C TYR A 338 11.80 -41.41 5.17
N THR A 339 10.98 -40.63 5.87
CA THR A 339 10.47 -39.30 5.49
C THR A 339 11.10 -38.10 6.22
N SER A 340 12.18 -38.27 7.00
CA SER A 340 12.80 -37.14 7.72
C SER A 340 13.75 -36.32 6.83
N PRO A 341 13.82 -34.98 6.97
CA PRO A 341 14.74 -34.14 6.22
C PRO A 341 16.17 -34.38 6.71
N ASN A 342 16.95 -35.10 5.91
CA ASN A 342 18.33 -35.46 6.22
C ASN A 342 19.28 -34.83 5.21
N LEU A 343 20.47 -34.45 5.68
CA LEU A 343 21.58 -33.93 4.87
C LEU A 343 22.47 -35.11 4.46
N MET A 344 22.92 -35.21 3.20
CA MET A 344 23.90 -36.24 2.80
C MET A 344 25.33 -35.71 2.86
N PHE A 345 25.57 -34.58 2.20
CA PHE A 345 26.81 -33.83 2.20
C PHE A 345 26.58 -32.48 2.85
N SER A 346 27.30 -32.20 3.94
CA SER A 346 27.20 -30.95 4.70
C SER A 346 28.55 -30.24 4.72
N MET A 347 28.59 -28.97 4.36
CA MET A 347 29.84 -28.23 4.23
C MET A 347 29.71 -26.80 4.74
N SER A 348 30.69 -26.40 5.55
CA SER A 348 30.85 -25.02 6.01
C SER A 348 32.31 -24.60 5.83
N GLN A 349 32.55 -23.49 5.14
CA GLN A 349 33.90 -22.96 4.93
C GLN A 349 34.86 -23.99 4.30
N SER A 350 34.40 -24.84 3.38
CA SER A 350 35.15 -26.00 2.89
C SER A 350 34.95 -26.24 1.40
N THR A 351 35.83 -27.04 0.79
CA THR A 351 35.77 -27.41 -0.64
C THR A 351 35.46 -28.90 -0.80
N LEU A 352 34.51 -29.22 -1.69
CA LEU A 352 34.21 -30.59 -2.12
C LEU A 352 34.24 -30.69 -3.64
N LEU A 353 35.07 -31.60 -4.13
CA LEU A 353 35.12 -32.02 -5.52
C LEU A 353 34.56 -33.44 -5.63
N VAL A 354 33.52 -33.62 -6.45
CA VAL A 354 32.99 -34.93 -6.82
C VAL A 354 33.23 -35.11 -8.30
N ASN A 355 34.05 -36.10 -8.64
CA ASN A 355 34.51 -36.35 -9.99
C ASN A 355 34.18 -37.78 -10.44
N SER A 356 33.65 -37.93 -11.66
CA SER A 356 33.43 -39.23 -12.31
C SER A 356 32.61 -40.21 -11.46
N SER A 357 31.70 -39.68 -10.63
CA SER A 357 31.02 -40.43 -9.58
C SER A 357 29.52 -40.54 -9.83
N LEU A 358 28.92 -41.66 -9.40
CA LEU A 358 27.51 -41.96 -9.52
C LEU A 358 26.81 -41.74 -8.17
N LEU A 359 25.76 -40.91 -8.16
CA LEU A 359 24.92 -40.65 -7.00
C LEU A 359 23.48 -41.06 -7.34
N VAL A 360 22.92 -42.00 -6.59
CA VAL A 360 21.58 -42.56 -6.84
C VAL A 360 20.69 -42.42 -5.62
N GLY A 361 19.47 -41.92 -5.83
CA GLY A 361 18.46 -41.84 -4.77
C GLY A 361 18.59 -40.61 -3.86
N GLY A 362 17.97 -40.72 -2.68
CA GLY A 362 18.01 -39.69 -1.64
C GLY A 362 16.69 -38.96 -1.42
N LYS A 363 16.40 -38.69 -0.14
CA LYS A 363 15.33 -37.83 0.37
C LYS A 363 15.96 -36.74 1.26
N GLY A 364 15.31 -35.59 1.41
CA GLY A 364 15.85 -34.46 2.19
C GLY A 364 16.71 -33.50 1.34
N THR A 365 17.99 -33.36 1.68
CA THR A 365 18.94 -32.49 0.97
C THR A 365 20.25 -33.22 0.65
N MET A 366 20.65 -33.28 -0.62
CA MET A 366 21.87 -33.97 -1.03
C MET A 366 23.12 -33.16 -0.70
N PHE A 367 23.23 -31.94 -1.20
CA PHE A 367 24.34 -31.03 -0.88
C PHE A 367 23.84 -29.80 -0.13
N SER A 368 24.40 -29.54 1.04
CA SER A 368 24.17 -28.31 1.80
C SER A 368 25.49 -27.61 2.06
N THR A 369 25.59 -26.37 1.61
CA THR A 369 26.88 -25.67 1.53
C THR A 369 26.73 -24.23 2.04
N LEU A 370 27.64 -23.83 2.91
CA LEU A 370 27.75 -22.47 3.42
C LEU A 370 29.20 -21.99 3.29
N GLN A 371 29.41 -20.86 2.61
CA GLN A 371 30.73 -20.21 2.50
C GLN A 371 31.84 -21.14 1.95
N GLY A 372 31.62 -21.88 0.87
CA GLY A 372 32.62 -22.83 0.36
C GLY A 372 32.68 -22.94 -1.17
N ASP A 373 33.28 -24.02 -1.65
CA ASP A 373 33.33 -24.37 -3.08
C ASP A 373 32.80 -25.80 -3.29
N LEU A 374 31.79 -25.97 -4.15
CA LEU A 374 31.26 -27.26 -4.57
C LEU A 374 31.51 -27.45 -6.07
N GLN A 375 32.19 -28.53 -6.43
CA GLN A 375 32.45 -28.89 -7.82
C GLN A 375 31.94 -30.30 -8.12
N LEU A 376 31.04 -30.40 -9.09
CA LEU A 376 30.57 -31.67 -9.65
C LEU A 376 31.07 -31.75 -11.10
N VAL A 377 31.94 -32.73 -11.37
CA VAL A 377 32.61 -32.91 -12.66
C VAL A 377 32.39 -34.35 -13.13
N ASP A 378 31.92 -34.55 -14.36
CA ASP A 378 31.67 -35.91 -14.90
C ASP A 378 30.75 -36.76 -14.00
N ALA A 379 29.87 -36.12 -13.22
CA ALA A 379 29.03 -36.80 -12.24
C ALA A 379 27.67 -37.18 -12.83
N ILE A 380 27.13 -38.33 -12.42
CA ILE A 380 25.79 -38.77 -12.77
C ILE A 380 24.95 -38.79 -11.49
N ILE A 381 23.92 -37.96 -11.44
CA ILE A 381 22.95 -37.90 -10.35
C ILE A 381 21.60 -38.35 -10.90
N ARG A 382 21.04 -39.44 -10.37
CA ARG A 382 19.78 -39.98 -10.89
C ARG A 382 18.82 -40.50 -9.83
N ASP A 383 17.54 -40.58 -10.22
CA ASP A 383 16.46 -41.21 -9.47
C ASP A 383 16.26 -40.56 -8.08
N THR A 384 16.19 -39.23 -8.03
CA THR A 384 16.23 -38.44 -6.79
C THR A 384 14.86 -37.91 -6.37
N GLN A 385 14.63 -37.84 -5.04
CA GLN A 385 13.42 -37.28 -4.43
C GLN A 385 13.76 -36.23 -3.36
N CYS A 386 14.73 -35.37 -3.63
CA CYS A 386 15.30 -34.43 -2.66
C CYS A 386 15.69 -33.08 -3.29
N LEU A 387 15.92 -32.08 -2.43
CA LEU A 387 16.66 -30.87 -2.76
C LEU A 387 18.11 -31.27 -3.07
N LEU A 388 18.54 -31.16 -4.33
CA LEU A 388 19.88 -31.57 -4.75
C LEU A 388 20.95 -30.66 -4.16
N ILE A 389 20.82 -29.34 -4.34
CA ILE A 389 21.84 -28.40 -3.87
C ILE A 389 21.18 -27.24 -3.16
N SER A 390 21.53 -27.05 -1.88
CA SER A 390 21.26 -25.85 -1.10
C SER A 390 22.57 -25.13 -0.84
N ALA A 391 22.72 -23.91 -1.35
CA ALA A 391 23.98 -23.19 -1.26
C ALA A 391 23.80 -21.72 -0.90
N SER A 392 24.57 -21.28 0.09
CA SER A 392 24.62 -19.89 0.55
C SER A 392 26.06 -19.40 0.58
N GLN A 393 26.35 -18.29 -0.10
CA GLN A 393 27.71 -17.71 -0.18
C GLN A 393 28.78 -18.70 -0.72
N THR A 394 28.40 -19.64 -1.59
CA THR A 394 29.26 -20.71 -2.10
C THR A 394 29.52 -20.54 -3.60
N LYS A 395 30.71 -20.89 -4.10
CA LYS A 395 30.93 -21.10 -5.55
C LYS A 395 30.52 -22.51 -5.95
N ILE A 396 29.69 -22.60 -6.97
CA ILE A 396 29.19 -23.88 -7.46
C ILE A 396 29.63 -24.04 -8.91
N ARG A 397 30.29 -25.15 -9.22
CA ARG A 397 30.66 -25.53 -10.58
C ARG A 397 30.11 -26.90 -10.91
N LEU A 398 29.21 -26.95 -11.88
CA LEU A 398 28.70 -28.17 -12.49
C LEU A 398 29.33 -28.26 -13.89
N SER A 399 30.00 -29.37 -14.20
CA SER A 399 30.71 -29.54 -15.47
C SER A 399 30.53 -30.95 -16.00
N ASN A 400 30.13 -31.08 -17.27
CA ASN A 400 29.96 -32.36 -17.98
C ASN A 400 29.16 -33.41 -17.17
N SER A 401 28.15 -32.95 -16.43
CA SER A 401 27.40 -33.78 -15.46
C SER A 401 25.96 -33.98 -15.88
N GLN A 402 25.37 -35.12 -15.50
CA GLN A 402 24.01 -35.51 -15.87
C GLN A 402 23.11 -35.59 -14.63
N PHE A 403 21.94 -34.96 -14.73
CA PHE A 403 20.89 -34.96 -13.73
C PHE A 403 19.64 -35.58 -14.34
N LEU A 404 19.26 -36.77 -13.87
CA LEU A 404 18.24 -37.61 -14.49
C LEU A 404 17.14 -37.97 -13.48
N ASN A 405 15.88 -38.02 -13.91
CA ASN A 405 14.76 -38.55 -13.13
C ASN A 405 14.65 -37.96 -11.71
N SER A 406 14.41 -36.66 -11.59
CA SER A 406 14.13 -36.05 -10.28
C SER A 406 12.64 -35.82 -10.11
N THR A 407 12.00 -36.60 -9.23
CA THR A 407 10.56 -36.49 -8.96
C THR A 407 10.25 -35.52 -7.82
N TYR A 408 11.20 -34.67 -7.43
CA TYR A 408 10.99 -33.63 -6.43
C TYR A 408 10.39 -32.40 -7.12
N PHE A 409 9.16 -32.04 -6.77
CA PHE A 409 8.38 -31.00 -7.46
C PHE A 409 8.68 -29.56 -6.97
N ASP A 410 9.47 -29.39 -5.91
CA ASP A 410 9.76 -28.08 -5.32
C ASP A 410 11.14 -27.55 -5.76
N GLU A 411 11.77 -26.69 -4.95
CA GLU A 411 13.14 -26.20 -5.16
C GLU A 411 14.13 -27.38 -5.20
N VAL A 412 14.54 -27.83 -6.39
CA VAL A 412 15.58 -28.87 -6.57
C VAL A 412 16.98 -28.27 -6.39
N PHE A 413 17.14 -27.00 -6.74
CA PHE A 413 18.35 -26.24 -6.45
C PHE A 413 17.97 -24.92 -5.80
N LYS A 414 18.66 -24.57 -4.71
CA LYS A 414 18.44 -23.35 -3.95
C LYS A 414 19.76 -22.59 -3.83
N PHE A 415 19.81 -21.42 -4.43
CA PHE A 415 21.02 -20.59 -4.50
C PHE A 415 20.78 -19.21 -3.89
N ASN A 416 21.68 -18.84 -2.96
CA ASN A 416 21.77 -17.51 -2.38
C ASN A 416 23.25 -17.09 -2.27
N THR A 417 23.86 -16.70 -3.38
CA THR A 417 25.33 -16.60 -3.46
C THR A 417 25.92 -15.22 -3.17
N ILE A 418 25.20 -14.12 -3.41
CA ILE A 418 25.73 -12.75 -3.32
C ILE A 418 25.40 -12.12 -1.96
N LEU A 419 26.45 -11.72 -1.24
CA LEU A 419 26.43 -10.75 -0.15
C LEU A 419 27.61 -9.79 -0.37
N GLU A 420 27.42 -8.49 -0.11
CA GLU A 420 28.39 -7.41 -0.39
C GLU A 420 29.79 -7.62 0.22
N GLN A 421 29.94 -8.55 1.17
CA GLN A 421 31.19 -8.85 1.86
C GLN A 421 32.02 -9.99 1.21
N TYR A 422 31.44 -10.83 0.34
CA TYR A 422 32.12 -11.97 -0.28
C TYR A 422 32.17 -11.82 -1.81
N ASN A 423 33.21 -11.14 -2.30
CA ASN A 423 33.48 -10.99 -3.72
C ASN A 423 33.79 -12.35 -4.38
N GLY A 424 32.85 -12.91 -5.14
CA GLY A 424 33.14 -13.96 -6.13
C GLY A 424 32.36 -15.26 -6.04
N ALA A 425 31.26 -15.35 -5.29
CA ALA A 425 30.38 -16.52 -5.31
C ALA A 425 29.44 -16.50 -6.53
N TYR A 426 29.48 -17.56 -7.35
CA TYR A 426 28.69 -17.72 -8.57
C TYR A 426 28.27 -19.17 -8.76
N VAL A 427 27.26 -19.39 -9.60
CA VAL A 427 26.85 -20.71 -10.06
C VAL A 427 27.21 -20.83 -11.54
N LEU A 428 28.07 -21.79 -11.87
CA LEU A 428 28.53 -22.07 -13.22
C LEU A 428 28.13 -23.48 -13.61
N ILE A 429 27.36 -23.59 -14.68
CA ILE A 429 26.85 -24.85 -15.22
C ILE A 429 27.36 -24.97 -16.66
N ILE A 430 28.16 -25.98 -16.95
CA ILE A 430 28.81 -26.14 -18.27
C ILE A 430 28.63 -27.58 -18.74
N ASP A 431 28.21 -27.76 -19.99
CA ASP A 431 28.08 -29.09 -20.62
C ASP A 431 27.18 -30.07 -19.84
N CYS A 432 26.16 -29.56 -19.14
CA CYS A 432 25.29 -30.38 -18.30
C CYS A 432 24.02 -30.82 -19.03
N LEU A 433 23.54 -32.01 -18.70
CA LEU A 433 22.24 -32.54 -19.13
C LEU A 433 21.28 -32.61 -17.94
N PHE A 434 20.14 -31.96 -18.05
CA PHE A 434 19.01 -32.07 -17.14
C PHE A 434 17.85 -32.72 -17.88
N GLN A 435 17.46 -33.92 -17.46
CA GLN A 435 16.39 -34.67 -18.10
C GLN A 435 15.41 -35.18 -17.06
N ASP A 436 14.11 -35.06 -17.34
CA ASP A 436 13.04 -35.55 -16.46
C ASP A 436 13.11 -34.93 -15.06
N ILE A 437 13.34 -33.60 -14.99
CA ILE A 437 13.41 -32.83 -13.74
C ILE A 437 12.09 -32.09 -13.52
N TYR A 438 11.34 -32.48 -12.49
CA TYR A 438 10.00 -31.90 -12.24
C TYR A 438 9.98 -30.69 -11.29
N GLY A 439 11.09 -30.40 -10.62
CA GLY A 439 11.25 -29.22 -9.77
C GLY A 439 12.17 -28.16 -10.39
N TYR A 440 12.47 -27.12 -9.63
CA TYR A 440 13.05 -25.89 -10.18
C TYR A 440 14.27 -25.37 -9.39
N ILE A 441 15.04 -24.50 -10.04
CA ILE A 441 16.13 -23.72 -9.49
C ILE A 441 15.54 -22.43 -8.91
N LYS A 442 15.62 -22.26 -7.59
CA LYS A 442 15.34 -20.99 -6.90
C LYS A 442 16.64 -20.23 -6.69
N ALA A 443 16.79 -19.09 -7.36
CA ALA A 443 17.99 -18.25 -7.24
C ALA A 443 17.65 -16.83 -6.77
N VAL A 444 18.12 -16.51 -5.57
CA VAL A 444 17.96 -15.20 -4.93
C VAL A 444 19.35 -14.59 -4.76
N ASN A 445 19.52 -13.29 -5.04
CA ASN A 445 20.82 -12.60 -4.94
C ASN A 445 21.96 -13.45 -5.54
N SER A 446 21.85 -13.91 -6.79
CA SER A 446 22.82 -14.86 -7.34
C SER A 446 23.34 -14.44 -8.72
N ARG A 447 24.49 -15.01 -9.13
CA ARG A 447 25.01 -14.88 -10.51
C ARG A 447 25.07 -16.26 -11.13
N LEU A 448 24.18 -16.53 -12.07
CA LEU A 448 24.06 -17.81 -12.77
C LEU A 448 24.61 -17.67 -14.18
N ILE A 449 25.57 -18.52 -14.52
CA ILE A 449 26.17 -18.63 -15.85
C ILE A 449 26.00 -20.06 -16.31
N ILE A 450 25.30 -20.26 -17.42
CA ILE A 450 25.01 -21.58 -17.98
C ILE A 450 25.46 -21.60 -19.42
N HIS A 451 26.30 -22.57 -19.76
CA HIS A 451 26.93 -22.70 -21.07
C HIS A 451 26.74 -24.12 -21.62
N ASN A 452 26.40 -24.23 -22.90
CA ASN A 452 26.31 -25.49 -23.65
C ASN A 452 25.56 -26.62 -22.92
N SER A 453 24.47 -26.27 -22.21
CA SER A 453 23.72 -27.20 -21.37
C SER A 453 22.32 -27.46 -21.93
N LYS A 454 21.75 -28.62 -21.60
CA LYS A 454 20.46 -29.08 -22.15
C LYS A 454 19.45 -29.35 -21.05
N LEU A 455 18.21 -28.90 -21.25
CA LEU A 455 17.04 -29.23 -20.43
C LEU A 455 15.99 -29.92 -21.30
N ILE A 456 15.65 -31.16 -20.95
CA ILE A 456 14.77 -32.02 -21.75
C ILE A 456 13.65 -32.60 -20.87
N ASN A 457 12.42 -32.62 -21.39
CA ASN A 457 11.25 -33.26 -20.76
C ASN A 457 11.06 -32.89 -19.28
N SER A 458 11.36 -31.64 -18.93
CA SER A 458 11.36 -31.15 -17.54
C SER A 458 10.24 -30.14 -17.31
N GLY A 459 9.93 -29.86 -16.06
CA GLY A 459 8.90 -28.89 -15.66
C GLY A 459 9.36 -27.43 -15.74
N LYS A 460 8.68 -26.55 -14.99
CA LYS A 460 9.21 -25.22 -14.63
C LYS A 460 10.59 -25.44 -14.04
N PHE A 461 11.61 -24.72 -14.54
CA PHE A 461 12.99 -25.01 -14.16
C PHE A 461 13.75 -23.84 -13.52
N PHE A 462 13.40 -22.58 -13.82
CA PHE A 462 14.05 -21.41 -13.20
C PHE A 462 13.02 -20.51 -12.53
N ASP A 463 13.29 -20.14 -11.28
CA ASP A 463 12.58 -19.13 -10.50
C ASP A 463 13.61 -18.13 -9.96
N ILE A 464 13.65 -16.96 -10.60
CA ILE A 464 14.73 -15.99 -10.46
C ILE A 464 14.20 -14.69 -9.86
N ASP A 465 14.83 -14.22 -8.78
CA ASP A 465 14.47 -12.96 -8.11
C ASP A 465 15.20 -11.73 -8.70
N LYS A 466 14.72 -10.52 -8.40
CA LYS A 466 15.14 -9.23 -8.99
C LYS A 466 16.64 -8.92 -8.90
N SER A 467 17.31 -9.44 -7.89
CA SER A 467 18.74 -9.20 -7.62
C SER A 467 19.67 -10.21 -8.28
N THR A 468 19.11 -11.19 -8.99
CA THR A 468 19.86 -12.26 -9.65
C THR A 468 20.12 -11.90 -11.12
N SER A 469 21.33 -12.24 -11.60
CA SER A 469 21.67 -12.18 -13.03
C SER A 469 21.75 -13.60 -13.61
N LEU A 470 21.15 -13.78 -14.79
CA LEU A 470 21.14 -15.05 -15.51
C LEU A 470 21.69 -14.87 -16.92
N ASN A 471 22.79 -15.56 -17.22
CA ASN A 471 23.39 -15.59 -18.55
C ASN A 471 23.35 -17.02 -19.08
N LEU A 472 22.68 -17.23 -20.22
CA LEU A 472 22.65 -18.49 -20.95
C LEU A 472 23.37 -18.34 -22.27
N GLU A 473 24.27 -19.27 -22.57
CA GLU A 473 25.02 -19.34 -23.81
C GLU A 473 24.98 -20.77 -24.37
N ASP A 474 24.70 -20.93 -25.66
CA ASP A 474 24.72 -22.22 -26.37
C ASP A 474 23.78 -23.31 -25.77
N CYS A 475 22.72 -22.90 -25.07
CA CYS A 475 21.85 -23.84 -24.34
C CYS A 475 20.66 -24.36 -25.18
N GLN A 476 20.18 -25.57 -24.88
CA GLN A 476 19.02 -26.18 -25.55
C GLN A 476 17.91 -26.56 -24.56
N PHE A 477 16.68 -26.17 -24.87
CA PHE A 477 15.49 -26.42 -24.04
C PHE A 477 14.41 -27.10 -24.90
N ILE A 478 14.19 -28.40 -24.68
CA ILE A 478 13.41 -29.25 -25.59
C ILE A 478 12.29 -29.97 -24.84
N SER A 479 11.06 -29.84 -25.34
CA SER A 479 9.89 -30.59 -24.84
C SER A 479 9.61 -30.40 -23.35
N ASN A 480 9.85 -29.22 -22.80
CA ASN A 480 9.59 -28.91 -21.39
C ASN A 480 8.15 -28.46 -21.15
N PHE A 481 7.66 -28.62 -19.92
CA PHE A 481 6.30 -28.30 -19.48
C PHE A 481 6.29 -27.14 -18.48
N GLY A 482 5.35 -26.21 -18.63
CA GLY A 482 5.27 -24.98 -17.87
C GLY A 482 6.25 -23.91 -18.38
N PRO A 483 6.18 -22.68 -17.85
CA PRO A 483 7.17 -21.65 -18.14
C PRO A 483 8.53 -22.12 -17.62
N ILE A 484 9.51 -22.27 -18.52
CA ILE A 484 10.87 -22.65 -18.14
C ILE A 484 11.49 -21.60 -17.20
N PHE A 485 11.24 -20.32 -17.46
CA PHE A 485 11.77 -19.19 -16.70
C PHE A 485 10.64 -18.36 -16.10
N VAL A 486 10.56 -18.36 -14.77
CA VAL A 486 9.76 -17.41 -14.00
C VAL A 486 10.70 -16.33 -13.46
N LEU A 487 10.54 -15.10 -13.98
CA LEU A 487 11.51 -14.02 -13.82
C LEU A 487 10.90 -12.84 -13.08
N ASN A 488 11.37 -12.55 -11.86
CA ASN A 488 10.84 -11.48 -11.03
C ASN A 488 11.68 -10.19 -11.06
N GLY A 489 11.69 -9.47 -12.18
CA GLY A 489 12.52 -8.26 -12.38
C GLY A 489 14.05 -8.41 -12.55
N PRO A 490 14.64 -9.58 -12.90
CA PRO A 490 16.09 -9.71 -13.09
C PRO A 490 16.61 -9.10 -14.41
N ARG A 491 17.94 -9.09 -14.56
CA ARG A 491 18.60 -8.95 -15.87
C ARG A 491 18.93 -10.33 -16.42
N VAL A 492 18.41 -10.64 -17.61
CA VAL A 492 18.54 -11.95 -18.25
C VAL A 492 19.08 -11.81 -19.67
N HIS A 493 20.10 -12.59 -19.98
CA HIS A 493 20.74 -12.64 -21.29
C HIS A 493 20.69 -14.04 -21.87
N PHE A 494 20.13 -14.20 -23.06
CA PHE A 494 20.16 -15.44 -23.84
C PHE A 494 21.00 -15.23 -25.09
N PHE A 495 22.02 -16.06 -25.30
CA PHE A 495 22.88 -15.98 -26.47
C PHE A 495 23.00 -17.35 -27.13
N ASN A 496 22.69 -17.44 -28.42
CA ASN A 496 22.80 -18.67 -29.20
C ASN A 496 22.01 -19.87 -28.61
N CYS A 497 20.87 -19.60 -27.96
CA CYS A 497 20.05 -20.64 -27.32
C CYS A 497 18.93 -21.14 -28.25
N THR A 498 18.53 -22.40 -28.07
CA THR A 498 17.42 -23.02 -28.81
C THR A 498 16.31 -23.47 -27.86
N PHE A 499 15.07 -23.07 -28.13
CA PHE A 499 13.87 -23.45 -27.38
C PHE A 499 12.88 -24.11 -28.33
N GLN A 500 12.67 -25.43 -28.19
CA GLN A 500 11.87 -26.22 -29.12
C GLN A 500 10.81 -27.07 -28.42
N TYR A 501 9.60 -27.11 -28.98
CA TYR A 501 8.49 -27.96 -28.51
C TYR A 501 8.11 -27.77 -27.04
N ASN A 502 8.39 -26.61 -26.44
CA ASN A 502 8.04 -26.36 -25.05
C ASN A 502 6.57 -25.95 -24.93
N TYR A 503 5.94 -26.33 -23.81
CA TYR A 503 4.52 -26.22 -23.61
C TYR A 503 4.21 -25.55 -22.26
N GLY A 504 3.42 -24.47 -22.24
CA GLY A 504 3.06 -23.77 -21.00
C GLY A 504 1.57 -23.47 -20.89
N SER A 505 1.11 -23.16 -19.67
CA SER A 505 -0.22 -22.57 -19.47
C SER A 505 -0.25 -21.12 -19.97
N GLU A 506 0.70 -20.31 -19.53
CA GLU A 506 0.93 -18.92 -19.88
C GLU A 506 2.43 -18.72 -20.08
N GLY A 507 2.86 -18.32 -21.29
CA GLY A 507 4.29 -18.29 -21.61
C GLY A 507 4.93 -19.68 -21.56
N SER A 508 5.14 -20.33 -22.71
CA SER A 508 5.82 -21.64 -22.71
C SER A 508 7.28 -21.59 -22.23
N ILE A 509 7.91 -20.41 -22.30
CA ILE A 509 9.32 -20.23 -21.95
C ILE A 509 9.45 -19.20 -20.85
N ILE A 510 8.82 -18.03 -20.96
CA ILE A 510 9.03 -16.91 -20.05
C ILE A 510 7.72 -16.46 -19.40
N GLN A 511 7.73 -16.37 -18.08
CA GLN A 511 6.75 -15.65 -17.29
C GLN A 511 7.48 -14.56 -16.50
N GLY A 512 7.43 -13.33 -16.99
CA GLY A 512 8.10 -12.18 -16.40
C GLY A 512 7.15 -11.34 -15.56
N SER A 513 7.57 -10.93 -14.36
CA SER A 513 6.88 -9.91 -13.57
C SER A 513 7.34 -8.49 -13.99
N ASN A 514 7.11 -7.49 -13.15
CA ASN A 514 7.36 -6.09 -13.48
C ASN A 514 8.88 -5.76 -13.48
N ASN A 515 9.29 -4.79 -14.30
CA ASN A 515 10.67 -4.31 -14.42
C ASN A 515 11.69 -5.36 -14.89
N LEU A 516 11.28 -6.33 -15.72
CA LEU A 516 12.19 -7.30 -16.31
C LEU A 516 13.08 -6.63 -17.38
N PHE A 517 14.37 -6.97 -17.42
CA PHE A 517 15.24 -6.68 -18.55
C PHE A 517 15.71 -7.99 -19.19
N LEU A 518 15.25 -8.25 -20.41
CA LEU A 518 15.59 -9.44 -21.19
C LEU A 518 16.25 -9.02 -22.50
N GLU A 519 17.41 -9.60 -22.78
CA GLU A 519 18.08 -9.52 -24.07
C GLU A 519 18.34 -10.92 -24.62
N ALA A 520 17.77 -11.23 -25.78
CA ALA A 520 18.00 -12.48 -26.47
C ALA A 520 18.63 -12.21 -27.84
N ALA A 521 19.78 -12.82 -28.10
CA ALA A 521 20.54 -12.62 -29.32
C ALA A 521 20.91 -13.96 -29.97
N ASN A 522 20.70 -14.06 -31.29
CA ASN A 522 20.98 -15.27 -32.07
C ASN A 522 20.23 -16.52 -31.55
N CYS A 523 19.04 -16.35 -30.97
CA CYS A 523 18.27 -17.44 -30.38
C CYS A 523 17.19 -17.96 -31.35
N THR A 524 16.88 -19.26 -31.25
CA THR A 524 15.80 -19.90 -32.01
C THR A 524 14.68 -20.35 -31.08
N PHE A 525 13.45 -19.95 -31.39
CA PHE A 525 12.24 -20.33 -30.69
C PHE A 525 11.30 -21.02 -31.68
N GLU A 526 11.13 -22.33 -31.57
CA GLU A 526 10.42 -23.13 -32.57
C GLU A 526 9.36 -24.06 -31.97
N SER A 527 8.15 -24.02 -32.53
CA SER A 527 7.06 -24.94 -32.19
C SER A 527 6.71 -24.93 -30.69
N ASN A 528 6.83 -23.79 -30.01
CA ASN A 528 6.45 -23.65 -28.61
C ASN A 528 4.97 -23.22 -28.48
N ILE A 529 4.27 -23.76 -27.48
CA ILE A 529 2.81 -23.64 -27.36
C ILE A 529 2.41 -23.16 -25.97
N ALA A 530 1.59 -22.11 -25.89
CA ALA A 530 0.91 -21.70 -24.65
C ALA A 530 -0.61 -21.90 -24.74
N LEU A 531 -1.22 -22.47 -23.70
CA LEU A 531 -2.67 -22.70 -23.62
C LEU A 531 -3.49 -21.42 -23.39
N SER A 532 -2.89 -20.35 -22.89
CA SER A 532 -3.58 -19.11 -22.59
C SER A 532 -3.05 -17.99 -23.51
N GLN A 533 -2.16 -17.15 -22.98
CA GLN A 533 -1.61 -15.97 -23.67
C GLN A 533 -0.09 -16.12 -23.78
N GLY A 534 0.50 -15.41 -24.76
CA GLY A 534 1.95 -15.33 -24.92
C GLY A 534 2.55 -16.69 -25.26
N GLY A 535 2.55 -17.09 -26.54
CA GLY A 535 3.02 -18.42 -26.97
C GLY A 535 4.42 -18.77 -26.47
N ILE A 536 5.27 -17.75 -26.25
CA ILE A 536 6.61 -17.84 -25.68
C ILE A 536 6.70 -17.09 -24.35
N ALA A 537 6.18 -15.87 -24.28
CA ALA A 537 6.38 -14.99 -23.13
C ALA A 537 5.11 -14.27 -22.68
N VAL A 538 4.88 -14.22 -21.37
CA VAL A 538 3.93 -13.33 -20.70
C VAL A 538 4.72 -12.39 -19.79
N ILE A 539 4.53 -11.09 -19.96
CA ILE A 539 5.35 -10.05 -19.32
C ILE A 539 4.47 -9.07 -18.54
N GLY A 540 4.86 -8.79 -17.30
CA GLY A 540 4.27 -7.75 -16.44
C GLY A 540 4.59 -6.33 -16.93
N ASP A 541 4.49 -5.33 -16.06
CA ASP A 541 4.60 -3.93 -16.44
C ASP A 541 6.04 -3.40 -16.46
N GLN A 542 6.30 -2.32 -17.20
CA GLN A 542 7.57 -1.57 -17.19
C GLN A 542 8.83 -2.39 -17.53
N SER A 543 8.69 -3.44 -18.33
CA SER A 543 9.79 -4.32 -18.73
C SER A 543 10.38 -3.93 -20.09
N THR A 544 11.62 -4.37 -20.36
CA THR A 544 12.32 -4.18 -21.62
C THR A 544 12.74 -5.52 -22.19
N LEU A 545 12.29 -5.82 -23.41
CA LEU A 545 12.58 -7.05 -24.14
C LEU A 545 13.23 -6.71 -25.48
N ASN A 546 14.47 -7.19 -25.66
CA ASN A 546 15.23 -6.99 -26.89
C ASN A 546 15.53 -8.33 -27.55
N PHE A 547 15.07 -8.52 -28.79
CA PHE A 547 15.34 -9.70 -29.60
C PHE A 547 16.15 -9.33 -30.84
N LEU A 548 17.41 -9.78 -30.89
CA LEU A 548 18.40 -9.41 -31.90
C LEU A 548 18.82 -10.65 -32.70
N PHE A 549 18.67 -10.65 -34.02
CA PHE A 549 19.06 -11.78 -34.88
C PHE A 549 18.39 -13.12 -34.51
N CYS A 550 17.19 -13.06 -33.93
CA CYS A 550 16.48 -14.26 -33.46
C CYS A 550 15.60 -14.87 -34.56
N THR A 551 15.20 -16.12 -34.37
CA THR A 551 14.22 -16.80 -35.22
C THR A 551 13.06 -17.32 -34.39
N PHE A 552 11.84 -16.97 -34.76
CA PHE A 552 10.60 -17.44 -34.15
C PHE A 552 9.76 -18.15 -35.20
N ARG A 553 9.62 -19.47 -35.07
CA ARG A 553 8.87 -20.30 -36.02
C ARG A 553 7.79 -21.13 -35.36
N ASN A 554 6.60 -21.13 -35.96
CA ASN A 554 5.53 -22.04 -35.58
C ASN A 554 5.12 -21.97 -34.08
N ASN A 555 5.35 -20.82 -33.42
CA ASN A 555 4.95 -20.66 -32.02
C ASN A 555 3.49 -20.27 -31.93
N THR A 556 2.79 -20.79 -30.92
CA THR A 556 1.33 -20.71 -30.85
C THR A 556 0.85 -20.31 -29.46
N SER A 557 -0.07 -19.35 -29.38
CA SER A 557 -0.95 -19.16 -28.22
C SER A 557 -2.40 -19.46 -28.59
N LEU A 558 -3.20 -19.92 -27.62
CA LEU A 558 -4.63 -20.12 -27.86
C LEU A 558 -5.41 -18.81 -27.89
N TYR A 559 -5.01 -17.79 -27.11
CA TYR A 559 -5.65 -16.48 -27.09
C TYR A 559 -4.72 -15.40 -27.66
N ASN A 560 -4.30 -14.44 -26.85
CA ASN A 560 -3.60 -13.23 -27.29
C ASN A 560 -2.08 -13.42 -27.32
N GLY A 561 -1.40 -12.78 -28.27
CA GLY A 561 0.05 -12.75 -28.35
C GLY A 561 0.64 -14.10 -28.73
N GLY A 562 0.69 -14.41 -30.03
CA GLY A 562 1.21 -15.71 -30.50
C GLY A 562 2.67 -15.97 -30.11
N ILE A 563 3.44 -14.91 -29.80
CA ILE A 563 4.75 -14.98 -29.17
C ILE A 563 4.72 -14.30 -27.79
N ILE A 564 4.32 -13.03 -27.73
CA ILE A 564 4.39 -12.21 -26.52
C ILE A 564 3.02 -11.64 -26.18
N TYR A 565 2.62 -11.81 -24.92
CA TYR A 565 1.61 -10.99 -24.27
C TYR A 565 2.27 -10.07 -23.25
N ALA A 566 2.06 -8.77 -23.36
CA ALA A 566 2.75 -7.77 -22.54
C ALA A 566 1.77 -6.84 -21.84
N GLY A 567 2.02 -6.58 -20.56
CA GLY A 567 1.33 -5.59 -19.73
C GLY A 567 1.59 -4.14 -20.16
N SER A 568 1.39 -3.20 -19.25
CA SER A 568 1.52 -1.76 -19.50
C SER A 568 2.98 -1.28 -19.52
N LEU A 569 3.23 -0.21 -20.29
CA LEU A 569 4.53 0.50 -20.34
C LEU A 569 5.76 -0.36 -20.72
N ASN A 570 5.57 -1.48 -21.43
CA ASN A 570 6.66 -2.34 -21.87
C ASN A 570 7.37 -1.84 -23.13
N THR A 571 8.69 -1.96 -23.20
CA THR A 571 9.48 -1.69 -24.41
C THR A 571 9.87 -3.01 -25.07
N ILE A 572 9.30 -3.30 -26.23
CA ILE A 572 9.57 -4.55 -26.98
C ILE A 572 10.21 -4.19 -28.31
N LEU A 573 11.41 -4.73 -28.56
CA LEU A 573 12.20 -4.48 -29.77
C LEU A 573 12.55 -5.81 -30.46
N PHE A 574 12.24 -5.90 -31.74
CA PHE A 574 12.73 -6.93 -32.65
C PHE A 574 13.64 -6.30 -33.70
N TYR A 575 14.87 -6.80 -33.84
CA TYR A 575 15.85 -6.28 -34.79
C TYR A 575 16.56 -7.41 -35.54
N PHE A 576 16.55 -7.37 -36.89
CA PHE A 576 17.10 -8.44 -37.74
C PHE A 576 16.52 -9.84 -37.43
N THR A 577 15.27 -9.91 -36.99
CA THR A 577 14.62 -11.15 -36.53
C THR A 577 13.73 -11.74 -37.63
N ILE A 578 13.69 -13.07 -37.73
CA ILE A 578 12.76 -13.83 -38.59
C ILE A 578 11.57 -14.29 -37.75
N LEU A 579 10.36 -13.92 -38.15
CA LEU A 579 9.10 -14.29 -37.48
C LEU A 579 8.20 -14.94 -38.52
N ASP A 580 8.10 -16.28 -38.49
CA ASP A 580 7.42 -17.06 -39.50
C ASP A 580 6.41 -18.05 -38.90
N SER A 581 5.21 -18.12 -39.47
CA SER A 581 4.16 -19.08 -39.08
C SER A 581 3.75 -19.05 -37.59
N ASN A 582 3.91 -17.93 -36.89
CA ASN A 582 3.46 -17.80 -35.50
C ASN A 582 1.96 -17.50 -35.45
N THR A 583 1.26 -18.07 -34.46
CA THR A 583 -0.21 -18.09 -34.44
C THR A 583 -0.82 -17.68 -33.09
N ALA A 584 -1.80 -16.79 -33.12
CA ALA A 584 -2.72 -16.50 -32.00
C ALA A 584 -4.11 -17.03 -32.37
N LYS A 585 -4.47 -18.25 -31.93
CA LYS A 585 -5.60 -19.01 -32.52
C LYS A 585 -6.94 -18.31 -32.37
N ASN A 586 -7.29 -17.89 -31.16
CA ASN A 586 -8.59 -17.29 -30.81
C ASN A 586 -8.43 -15.84 -30.33
N GLY A 587 -7.27 -15.22 -30.50
CA GLY A 587 -6.99 -13.88 -29.98
C GLY A 587 -6.20 -13.00 -30.94
N GLY A 588 -5.71 -11.89 -30.38
CA GLY A 588 -5.10 -10.81 -31.13
C GLY A 588 -3.58 -10.88 -31.19
N GLY A 589 -3.00 -10.47 -32.32
CA GLY A 589 -1.57 -10.26 -32.47
C GLY A 589 -0.79 -11.58 -32.49
N SER A 590 -0.49 -12.07 -33.70
CA SER A 590 0.27 -13.32 -33.90
C SER A 590 1.69 -13.24 -33.33
N ILE A 591 2.23 -12.02 -33.20
CA ILE A 591 3.53 -11.77 -32.60
C ILE A 591 3.36 -11.14 -31.22
N VAL A 592 2.82 -9.92 -31.14
CA VAL A 592 2.72 -9.18 -29.88
C VAL A 592 1.28 -8.73 -29.62
N TYR A 593 0.80 -8.99 -28.41
CA TYR A 593 -0.32 -8.28 -27.82
C TYR A 593 0.19 -7.31 -26.76
N PHE A 594 -0.08 -6.01 -26.90
CA PHE A 594 0.41 -4.95 -26.01
C PHE A 594 -0.72 -4.10 -25.44
N ILE A 595 -0.53 -3.47 -24.28
CA ILE A 595 -1.55 -2.59 -23.69
C ILE A 595 -1.34 -1.14 -24.13
N GLU A 596 -0.19 -0.54 -23.82
CA GLU A 596 0.02 0.91 -24.03
C GLU A 596 1.09 1.24 -25.08
N LYS A 597 2.31 0.71 -24.92
CA LYS A 597 3.45 1.09 -25.75
C LYS A 597 3.59 0.17 -26.96
N LEU A 598 3.61 0.77 -28.15
CA LEU A 598 3.79 0.09 -29.42
C LEU A 598 5.14 -0.66 -29.49
N PRO A 599 5.16 -1.93 -29.95
CA PRO A 599 6.39 -2.67 -30.21
C PRO A 599 7.12 -2.13 -31.44
N ILE A 600 8.45 -2.26 -31.44
CA ILE A 600 9.34 -1.74 -32.49
C ILE A 600 9.91 -2.91 -33.31
N PHE A 601 9.74 -2.85 -34.63
CA PHE A 601 10.33 -3.81 -35.57
C PHE A 601 11.33 -3.09 -36.48
N GLY A 602 12.59 -3.51 -36.46
CA GLY A 602 13.62 -3.02 -37.38
C GLY A 602 14.21 -4.14 -38.20
N ASN A 603 14.14 -4.01 -39.53
CA ASN A 603 14.70 -4.96 -40.50
C ASN A 603 14.33 -6.43 -40.23
N CYS A 604 13.08 -6.70 -39.88
CA CYS A 604 12.57 -8.04 -39.60
C CYS A 604 11.90 -8.67 -40.83
N THR A 605 11.93 -10.00 -40.92
CA THR A 605 11.18 -10.75 -41.95
C THR A 605 9.93 -11.36 -41.32
N LEU A 606 8.75 -10.95 -41.78
CA LEU A 606 7.45 -11.36 -41.24
C LEU A 606 6.69 -12.17 -42.31
N THR A 607 6.54 -13.48 -42.13
CA THR A 607 5.88 -14.36 -43.11
C THR A 607 4.87 -15.29 -42.44
N ASN A 608 3.73 -15.55 -43.09
CA ASN A 608 2.74 -16.55 -42.67
C ASN A 608 2.23 -16.47 -41.22
N ASN A 609 2.37 -15.35 -40.52
CA ASN A 609 1.89 -15.21 -39.15
C ASN A 609 0.38 -14.92 -39.15
N ASN A 610 -0.37 -15.63 -38.30
CA ASN A 610 -1.82 -15.61 -38.32
C ASN A 610 -2.42 -15.31 -36.93
N ALA A 611 -3.41 -14.44 -36.87
CA ALA A 611 -4.14 -14.15 -35.64
C ALA A 611 -5.62 -13.99 -35.96
N TYR A 612 -6.47 -14.29 -34.98
CA TYR A 612 -7.92 -14.08 -35.14
C TYR A 612 -8.25 -12.61 -35.39
N PHE A 613 -7.51 -11.69 -34.74
CA PHE A 613 -7.54 -10.26 -35.04
C PHE A 613 -6.17 -9.59 -34.90
N GLY A 614 -6.01 -8.40 -35.47
CA GLY A 614 -4.77 -7.62 -35.37
C GLY A 614 -3.54 -8.17 -36.11
N GLY A 615 -3.66 -9.25 -36.91
CA GLY A 615 -2.58 -9.75 -37.76
C GLY A 615 -1.26 -9.97 -37.00
N ILE A 616 -0.28 -9.08 -37.18
CA ILE A 616 1.03 -9.12 -36.49
C ILE A 616 0.94 -8.62 -35.03
N ILE A 617 0.24 -7.50 -34.78
CA ILE A 617 0.16 -6.85 -33.47
C ILE A 617 -1.27 -6.43 -33.12
N ALA A 618 -1.65 -6.61 -31.87
CA ALA A 618 -2.96 -6.18 -31.36
C ALA A 618 -2.84 -5.52 -29.98
N SER A 619 -3.85 -4.75 -29.61
CA SER A 619 -3.98 -4.18 -28.26
C SER A 619 -5.35 -4.45 -27.65
N ASN A 620 -5.50 -4.08 -26.38
CA ASN A 620 -6.78 -4.10 -25.67
C ASN A 620 -7.81 -3.17 -26.35
N PRO A 621 -9.10 -3.52 -26.28
CA PRO A 621 -10.16 -2.63 -26.74
C PRO A 621 -10.22 -1.41 -25.81
N THR A 622 -10.35 -0.22 -26.38
CA THR A 622 -10.26 1.04 -25.62
C THR A 622 -11.46 1.96 -25.81
N HIS A 623 -12.09 1.95 -26.98
CA HIS A 623 -13.16 2.91 -27.29
C HIS A 623 -14.19 2.34 -28.27
N LEU A 624 -15.39 2.91 -28.25
CA LEU A 624 -16.38 2.68 -29.29
C LEU A 624 -16.10 3.56 -30.51
N GLN A 625 -16.32 3.00 -31.71
CA GLN A 625 -16.12 3.72 -32.97
C GLN A 625 -17.32 3.55 -33.90
N LEU A 626 -17.70 4.63 -34.59
CA LEU A 626 -18.67 4.58 -35.68
C LEU A 626 -18.00 3.96 -36.92
N ALA A 627 -18.39 2.73 -37.25
CA ALA A 627 -17.86 1.97 -38.38
C ALA A 627 -18.47 2.43 -39.71
N SER A 628 -19.75 2.81 -39.70
CA SER A 628 -20.49 3.32 -40.86
C SER A 628 -21.72 4.12 -40.45
N GLY A 629 -22.14 5.06 -41.28
CA GLY A 629 -23.25 5.98 -41.04
C GLY A 629 -22.78 7.32 -40.48
N GLU A 630 -23.50 8.39 -40.77
CA GLU A 630 -23.28 9.73 -40.19
C GLU A 630 -24.50 10.09 -39.34
N PHE A 631 -24.27 10.68 -38.17
CA PHE A 631 -25.37 11.09 -37.30
C PHE A 631 -25.88 12.48 -37.73
N PRO A 632 -27.17 12.68 -38.04
CA PRO A 632 -27.67 13.96 -38.55
C PRO A 632 -27.53 15.10 -37.52
N SER A 633 -27.15 16.30 -37.97
CA SER A 633 -26.98 17.48 -37.11
C SER A 633 -28.29 18.19 -36.75
N VAL A 634 -29.36 17.96 -37.53
CA VAL A 634 -30.71 18.49 -37.33
C VAL A 634 -31.70 17.32 -37.30
N ILE A 635 -32.57 17.29 -36.29
CA ILE A 635 -33.57 16.24 -36.06
C ILE A 635 -34.96 16.87 -36.03
N VAL A 636 -35.85 16.34 -36.85
CA VAL A 636 -37.30 16.47 -36.68
C VAL A 636 -37.75 15.31 -35.79
N SER A 637 -38.27 15.62 -34.60
CA SER A 637 -38.67 14.60 -33.63
C SER A 637 -39.70 13.64 -34.24
N ARG A 638 -39.44 12.33 -34.14
CA ARG A 638 -40.26 11.23 -34.70
C ARG A 638 -40.30 11.09 -36.22
N GLU A 639 -39.58 11.91 -36.98
CA GLU A 639 -39.50 11.80 -38.44
C GLU A 639 -38.07 11.50 -38.94
N THR A 640 -37.04 11.97 -38.24
CA THR A 640 -35.65 11.70 -38.62
C THR A 640 -35.22 10.30 -38.22
N ILE A 641 -34.58 9.58 -39.15
CA ILE A 641 -34.18 8.18 -38.98
C ILE A 641 -32.64 8.09 -39.03
N PHE A 642 -32.05 7.35 -38.09
CA PHE A 642 -30.63 7.00 -38.10
C PHE A 642 -30.43 5.52 -38.46
N SER A 643 -29.47 5.26 -39.35
CA SER A 643 -28.91 3.93 -39.57
C SER A 643 -27.38 4.00 -39.57
N GLY A 644 -26.73 3.15 -38.80
CA GLY A 644 -25.28 3.13 -38.64
C GLY A 644 -24.79 1.93 -37.85
N ILE A 645 -23.50 1.62 -37.96
CA ILE A 645 -22.88 0.47 -37.30
C ILE A 645 -21.85 1.00 -36.31
N ILE A 646 -21.96 0.59 -35.05
CA ILE A 646 -20.97 0.85 -34.00
C ILE A 646 -20.10 -0.40 -33.86
N ARG A 647 -18.79 -0.21 -33.71
CA ARG A 647 -17.82 -1.28 -33.47
C ARG A 647 -16.95 -0.99 -32.25
N ILE A 648 -16.33 -2.03 -31.71
CA ILE A 648 -15.28 -1.89 -30.68
C ILE A 648 -13.94 -1.67 -31.38
N GLY A 649 -13.29 -0.55 -31.06
CA GLY A 649 -11.95 -0.20 -31.51
C GLY A 649 -10.89 -0.45 -30.44
N ASN A 650 -9.66 -0.67 -30.87
CA ASN A 650 -8.47 -0.72 -30.02
C ASN A 650 -7.53 0.47 -30.34
N ASN A 651 -6.37 0.56 -29.67
CA ASN A 651 -5.40 1.65 -29.89
C ASN A 651 -4.88 1.75 -31.34
N LEU A 652 -5.08 0.70 -32.15
CA LEU A 652 -4.70 0.64 -33.56
C LEU A 652 -5.90 0.82 -34.52
N ASN A 653 -7.09 1.16 -34.00
CA ASN A 653 -8.36 1.18 -34.75
C ASN A 653 -8.67 -0.14 -35.49
N GLN A 654 -8.11 -1.26 -35.02
CA GLN A 654 -8.40 -2.58 -35.54
C GLN A 654 -9.75 -3.06 -35.00
N ILE A 655 -10.42 -3.90 -35.77
CA ILE A 655 -11.66 -4.55 -35.36
C ILE A 655 -11.32 -5.58 -34.30
N TYR A 656 -12.06 -5.56 -33.19
CA TYR A 656 -11.99 -6.56 -32.12
C TYR A 656 -13.22 -7.50 -32.20
N PRO A 657 -13.20 -8.54 -33.05
CA PRO A 657 -14.27 -9.53 -33.08
C PRO A 657 -14.04 -10.46 -31.88
N ASN A 658 -14.84 -10.37 -30.83
CA ASN A 658 -14.78 -11.35 -29.75
C ASN A 658 -16.20 -11.75 -29.34
N PRO A 659 -16.59 -13.03 -29.52
CA PRO A 659 -17.89 -13.55 -29.13
C PRO A 659 -18.20 -13.37 -27.64
N SER A 660 -17.16 -13.28 -26.79
CA SER A 660 -17.33 -12.99 -25.37
C SER A 660 -18.03 -11.67 -25.12
N TYR A 661 -18.03 -10.72 -26.07
CA TYR A 661 -18.71 -9.44 -25.95
C TYR A 661 -20.15 -9.43 -26.48
N ASN A 662 -20.70 -10.57 -26.93
CA ASN A 662 -22.09 -10.62 -27.40
C ASN A 662 -23.14 -10.32 -26.31
N HIS A 663 -22.74 -10.37 -25.03
CA HIS A 663 -23.57 -9.95 -23.90
C HIS A 663 -23.61 -8.42 -23.70
N LEU A 664 -22.70 -7.69 -24.34
CA LEU A 664 -22.64 -6.23 -24.26
C LEU A 664 -23.74 -5.60 -25.12
N ARG A 665 -24.26 -4.46 -24.63
CA ARG A 665 -25.31 -3.68 -25.30
C ARG A 665 -24.84 -2.24 -25.47
N VAL A 666 -25.02 -1.72 -26.68
CA VAL A 666 -24.79 -0.31 -26.99
C VAL A 666 -26.10 0.46 -26.84
N TYR A 667 -26.06 1.52 -26.03
CA TYR A 667 -27.16 2.42 -25.80
C TYR A 667 -26.94 3.69 -26.62
N LEU A 668 -27.85 3.96 -27.56
CA LEU A 668 -27.94 5.26 -28.20
C LEU A 668 -28.69 6.20 -27.27
N MET A 669 -27.98 7.14 -26.66
CA MET A 669 -28.54 8.10 -25.73
C MET A 669 -28.59 9.49 -26.35
N VAL A 670 -29.77 10.11 -26.33
CA VAL A 670 -29.99 11.50 -26.73
C VAL A 670 -30.41 12.28 -25.47
N ASN A 671 -29.59 13.25 -25.06
CA ASN A 671 -29.81 14.03 -23.83
C ASN A 671 -30.05 13.17 -22.57
N GLY A 672 -29.30 12.07 -22.43
CA GLY A 672 -29.39 11.15 -21.30
C GLY A 672 -30.53 10.10 -21.37
N ASN A 673 -31.44 10.21 -22.34
CA ASN A 673 -32.49 9.22 -22.57
C ASN A 673 -32.06 8.18 -23.59
N THR A 674 -32.18 6.90 -23.26
CA THR A 674 -31.91 5.79 -24.18
C THR A 674 -33.02 5.68 -25.22
N ILE A 675 -32.70 5.94 -26.49
CA ILE A 675 -33.63 5.88 -27.63
C ILE A 675 -33.67 4.47 -28.23
N ALA A 676 -32.51 3.84 -28.34
CA ALA A 676 -32.37 2.48 -28.84
C ALA A 676 -31.29 1.74 -28.09
N THR A 677 -31.48 0.43 -27.94
CA THR A 677 -30.49 -0.48 -27.37
C THR A 677 -30.28 -1.61 -28.37
N VAL A 678 -29.03 -1.80 -28.79
CA VAL A 678 -28.66 -2.84 -29.76
C VAL A 678 -27.57 -3.71 -29.13
N PRO A 679 -27.71 -5.05 -29.13
CA PRO A 679 -26.65 -5.95 -28.67
C PRO A 679 -25.48 -5.96 -29.67
N PHE A 680 -24.29 -6.31 -29.19
CA PHE A 680 -23.18 -6.65 -30.08
C PHE A 680 -23.37 -8.05 -30.67
N GLU A 681 -23.22 -8.17 -31.99
CA GLU A 681 -23.09 -9.43 -32.72
C GLU A 681 -21.70 -9.43 -33.38
N ASP A 682 -20.81 -10.32 -32.93
CA ASP A 682 -19.44 -10.47 -33.43
C ASP A 682 -18.61 -9.17 -33.42
N GLY A 683 -18.83 -8.32 -32.42
CA GLY A 683 -18.12 -7.04 -32.24
C GLY A 683 -18.73 -5.84 -32.98
N TYR A 684 -19.91 -6.02 -33.59
CA TYR A 684 -20.67 -4.95 -34.25
C TYR A 684 -22.06 -4.77 -33.62
N ALA A 685 -22.50 -3.53 -33.44
CA ALA A 685 -23.87 -3.18 -33.07
C ALA A 685 -24.51 -2.41 -34.23
N ASN A 686 -25.48 -3.04 -34.90
CA ASN A 686 -26.13 -2.51 -36.09
C ASN A 686 -27.43 -1.78 -35.74
N PHE A 687 -27.43 -0.45 -35.87
CA PHE A 687 -28.61 0.38 -35.72
C PHE A 687 -29.25 0.54 -37.10
N THR A 688 -30.46 -0.01 -37.30
CA THR A 688 -31.20 0.10 -38.57
C THR A 688 -32.53 0.79 -38.36
N ASN A 689 -32.80 1.83 -39.14
CA ASN A 689 -34.07 2.56 -39.16
C ASN A 689 -34.54 3.04 -37.77
N ILE A 690 -33.62 3.54 -36.95
CA ILE A 690 -33.95 4.04 -35.62
C ILE A 690 -34.56 5.43 -35.74
N VAL A 691 -35.85 5.53 -35.40
CA VAL A 691 -36.56 6.81 -35.34
C VAL A 691 -36.04 7.59 -34.14
N ILE A 692 -35.45 8.74 -34.39
CA ILE A 692 -34.89 9.59 -33.35
C ILE A 692 -35.98 10.55 -32.85
N TYR A 693 -36.14 10.61 -31.54
CA TYR A 693 -37.01 11.58 -30.89
C TYR A 693 -36.30 12.14 -29.68
N GLY A 694 -36.68 13.36 -29.32
CA GLY A 694 -36.17 14.05 -28.16
C GLY A 694 -36.96 15.32 -27.94
N GLN A 695 -36.55 16.07 -26.92
CA GLN A 695 -37.25 17.29 -26.52
C GLN A 695 -37.19 18.34 -27.63
N VAL A 696 -38.37 18.61 -28.22
CA VAL A 696 -38.61 19.59 -29.27
C VAL A 696 -38.12 20.98 -28.83
N GLY A 697 -37.33 21.66 -29.66
CA GLY A 697 -36.78 23.00 -29.40
C GLY A 697 -35.45 23.08 -28.63
N GLY A 698 -34.80 21.94 -28.34
CA GLY A 698 -33.55 21.88 -27.55
C GLY A 698 -32.29 21.44 -28.32
N PHE A 699 -31.12 21.70 -27.74
CA PHE A 699 -29.85 21.10 -28.13
C PHE A 699 -29.61 19.82 -27.32
N SER A 700 -29.23 18.74 -27.98
CA SER A 700 -28.99 17.45 -27.33
C SER A 700 -27.60 16.91 -27.65
N THR A 701 -26.91 16.39 -26.63
CA THR A 701 -25.70 15.58 -26.81
C THR A 701 -26.10 14.15 -27.15
N VAL A 702 -25.34 13.55 -28.08
CA VAL A 702 -25.56 12.17 -28.51
C VAL A 702 -24.37 11.34 -28.10
N ILE A 703 -24.63 10.32 -27.29
CA ILE A 703 -23.61 9.44 -26.72
C ILE A 703 -24.01 8.00 -27.04
N PHE A 704 -23.07 7.25 -27.62
CA PHE A 704 -23.14 5.81 -27.65
C PHE A 704 -22.34 5.29 -26.47
N SER A 705 -23.02 4.68 -25.51
CA SER A 705 -22.40 4.08 -24.33
C SER A 705 -22.58 2.57 -24.33
N CYS A 706 -21.69 1.86 -23.64
CA CYS A 706 -21.78 0.42 -23.43
C CYS A 706 -22.03 0.14 -21.94
N ASN A 707 -22.56 -1.02 -21.62
CA ASN A 707 -22.64 -1.53 -20.24
C ASN A 707 -21.29 -1.95 -19.65
N GLU A 708 -20.18 -1.82 -20.38
CA GLU A 708 -18.82 -2.16 -19.96
C GLU A 708 -18.04 -0.87 -19.69
N SER A 709 -17.52 -0.69 -18.47
CA SER A 709 -16.87 0.55 -18.03
C SER A 709 -15.45 0.73 -18.56
N SER A 710 -14.80 -0.33 -19.03
CA SER A 710 -13.46 -0.29 -19.61
C SER A 710 -13.42 0.30 -21.03
N LEU A 711 -14.57 0.46 -21.69
CA LEU A 711 -14.68 1.04 -23.03
C LEU A 711 -15.11 2.51 -22.94
N GLU A 712 -14.31 3.41 -23.52
CA GLU A 712 -14.67 4.81 -23.61
C GLU A 712 -15.90 5.01 -24.52
N PRO A 713 -16.92 5.78 -24.07
CA PRO A 713 -18.13 6.02 -24.84
C PRO A 713 -17.84 6.91 -26.05
N LEU A 714 -18.50 6.64 -27.17
CA LEU A 714 -18.41 7.48 -28.35
C LEU A 714 -19.36 8.68 -28.20
N THR A 715 -18.80 9.87 -28.06
CA THR A 715 -19.55 11.13 -28.07
C THR A 715 -19.46 11.78 -29.44
N ILE A 716 -20.61 12.10 -30.04
CA ILE A 716 -20.62 12.84 -31.31
C ILE A 716 -20.07 14.25 -31.06
N PRO A 717 -19.10 14.74 -31.85
CA PRO A 717 -18.34 15.95 -31.52
C PRO A 717 -19.11 17.28 -31.64
N TYR A 718 -20.41 17.24 -31.96
CA TYR A 718 -21.28 18.42 -32.09
C TYR A 718 -22.64 18.19 -31.42
N ASN A 719 -23.26 19.28 -30.96
CA ASN A 719 -24.62 19.25 -30.41
C ASN A 719 -25.65 19.13 -31.53
N VAL A 720 -26.63 18.25 -31.36
CA VAL A 720 -27.70 18.02 -32.33
C VAL A 720 -28.91 18.90 -32.00
N THR A 721 -29.51 19.55 -33.01
CA THR A 721 -30.67 20.45 -32.84
C THR A 721 -31.98 19.73 -33.12
N ILE A 722 -32.95 19.82 -32.19
CA ILE A 722 -34.32 19.31 -32.38
C ILE A 722 -35.27 20.50 -32.61
N MET A 723 -35.98 20.54 -33.74
CA MET A 723 -36.81 21.72 -34.10
C MET A 723 -38.03 21.94 -33.17
N PRO A 724 -38.44 23.20 -32.87
CA PRO A 724 -39.62 23.56 -32.06
C PRO A 724 -40.97 23.53 -32.84
N CYS A 725 -42.12 23.57 -32.14
CA CYS A 725 -43.46 23.71 -32.75
C CYS A 725 -43.79 25.17 -33.15
N ASN A 726 -44.81 25.38 -34.01
CA ASN A 726 -45.24 26.72 -34.48
C ASN A 726 -46.08 27.51 -33.44
N PRO A 727 -46.10 28.86 -33.46
CA PRO A 727 -46.97 29.69 -32.60
C PRO A 727 -48.47 29.36 -32.77
N GLY A 728 -49.25 29.42 -31.67
CA GLY A 728 -50.64 28.91 -31.61
C GLY A 728 -50.78 27.40 -31.35
N TYR A 729 -49.65 26.65 -31.39
CA TYR A 729 -49.58 25.22 -31.09
C TYR A 729 -48.69 24.94 -29.86
N TYR A 730 -48.80 23.76 -29.26
CA TYR A 730 -48.00 23.31 -28.11
C TYR A 730 -47.65 21.81 -28.18
N PRO A 731 -46.60 21.33 -27.48
CA PRO A 731 -46.18 19.95 -27.49
C PRO A 731 -47.08 19.07 -26.62
N ILE A 732 -47.54 17.96 -27.18
CA ILE A 732 -48.27 16.86 -26.55
C ILE A 732 -47.42 15.57 -26.59
N ASP A 733 -47.84 14.54 -25.84
CA ASP A 733 -47.11 13.26 -25.70
C ASP A 733 -45.65 13.43 -25.26
N SER A 734 -45.43 13.89 -24.02
CA SER A 734 -44.09 14.06 -23.44
C SER A 734 -43.16 14.98 -24.25
N SER A 735 -43.70 16.02 -24.90
CA SER A 735 -42.99 16.98 -25.76
C SER A 735 -42.39 16.40 -27.06
N THR A 736 -43.06 15.41 -27.66
CA THR A 736 -42.61 14.75 -28.90
C THR A 736 -43.55 14.91 -30.11
N LYS A 737 -44.69 15.62 -29.97
CA LYS A 737 -45.67 15.93 -31.04
C LYS A 737 -46.36 17.29 -30.77
N CYS A 738 -46.92 18.02 -31.75
CA CYS A 738 -47.55 19.35 -31.55
C CYS A 738 -49.10 19.36 -31.76
N ALA A 739 -49.88 20.19 -31.03
CA ALA A 739 -51.35 20.39 -31.11
C ALA A 739 -51.81 21.86 -30.85
N GLU A 740 -53.02 22.29 -31.26
CA GLU A 740 -53.50 23.70 -31.21
C GLU A 740 -54.07 24.14 -29.83
N CYS A 741 -53.97 25.44 -29.48
CA CYS A 741 -54.45 25.98 -28.19
C CYS A 741 -55.98 26.16 -28.09
N PRO A 742 -56.63 25.63 -27.02
CA PRO A 742 -58.09 25.70 -26.87
C PRO A 742 -58.62 27.09 -26.44
N PRO A 743 -59.90 27.41 -26.71
CA PRO A 743 -60.55 28.66 -26.27
C PRO A 743 -60.45 28.87 -24.75
N GLY A 744 -60.26 30.11 -24.32
CA GLY A 744 -59.91 30.44 -22.93
C GLY A 744 -58.41 30.35 -22.61
N SER A 745 -57.58 29.98 -23.61
CA SER A 745 -56.12 30.01 -23.56
C SER A 745 -55.54 30.54 -24.88
N TYR A 746 -54.27 30.96 -24.88
CA TYR A 746 -53.56 31.40 -26.07
C TYR A 746 -52.08 30.95 -26.03
N GLY A 747 -51.45 30.78 -27.19
CA GLY A 747 -50.08 30.28 -27.32
C GLY A 747 -49.19 31.18 -28.19
N TYR A 748 -48.07 31.64 -27.65
CA TYR A 748 -47.18 32.61 -28.33
C TYR A 748 -45.83 32.03 -28.78
N ASN A 749 -45.40 30.88 -28.24
CA ASN A 749 -44.03 30.35 -28.41
C ASN A 749 -43.95 28.92 -28.95
N GLY A 750 -45.07 28.29 -29.33
CA GLY A 750 -45.07 26.91 -29.80
C GLY A 750 -44.91 25.85 -28.69
N ASN A 751 -44.71 26.24 -27.43
CA ASN A 751 -44.31 25.31 -26.36
C ASN A 751 -45.39 25.08 -25.30
N ILE A 752 -46.27 26.04 -25.05
CA ILE A 752 -47.34 25.93 -24.05
C ILE A 752 -48.52 26.83 -24.43
N CYS A 753 -49.74 26.35 -24.15
CA CYS A 753 -50.94 27.20 -24.16
C CYS A 753 -51.17 27.74 -22.75
N ILE A 754 -51.36 29.05 -22.64
CA ILE A 754 -51.49 29.73 -21.35
C ILE A 754 -52.92 30.22 -21.20
N SER A 755 -53.52 29.96 -20.04
CA SER A 755 -54.85 30.42 -19.67
C SER A 755 -54.97 31.94 -19.80
N CYS A 756 -56.13 32.43 -20.22
CA CYS A 756 -56.36 33.86 -20.35
C CYS A 756 -56.16 34.59 -19.00
N PRO A 757 -55.31 35.63 -18.93
CA PRO A 757 -55.03 36.34 -17.69
C PRO A 757 -56.29 37.05 -17.16
N GLN A 758 -56.39 37.19 -15.83
CA GLN A 758 -57.51 37.89 -15.19
C GLN A 758 -57.57 39.35 -15.68
N ASN A 759 -58.79 39.87 -15.81
CA ASN A 759 -59.09 41.20 -16.37
C ASN A 759 -58.71 41.40 -17.85
N ALA A 760 -58.41 40.30 -18.56
CA ALA A 760 -58.30 40.23 -20.02
C ALA A 760 -59.34 39.26 -20.65
N LEU A 761 -59.52 39.33 -21.97
CA LEU A 761 -60.42 38.49 -22.76
C LEU A 761 -59.64 37.80 -23.91
N CYS A 762 -59.75 36.46 -24.05
CA CYS A 762 -59.03 35.65 -25.06
C CYS A 762 -59.95 34.60 -25.71
N GLU A 763 -60.00 34.54 -27.04
CA GLU A 763 -60.94 33.67 -27.79
C GLU A 763 -60.34 32.32 -28.29
N GLY A 764 -59.03 32.08 -28.09
CA GLY A 764 -58.28 30.94 -28.63
C GLY A 764 -57.20 31.36 -29.64
N GLY A 765 -56.18 30.54 -29.90
CA GLY A 765 -55.07 30.91 -30.80
C GLY A 765 -54.06 31.87 -30.14
N ASP A 766 -53.92 33.11 -30.63
CA ASP A 766 -52.90 34.09 -30.19
C ASP A 766 -53.43 35.50 -29.78
N GLN A 767 -54.74 35.76 -29.74
CA GLN A 767 -55.35 37.11 -29.53
C GLN A 767 -55.78 37.44 -28.08
N VAL A 768 -55.58 38.69 -27.57
CA VAL A 768 -55.87 39.16 -26.17
C VAL A 768 -56.28 40.66 -26.04
N SER A 769 -57.27 41.04 -25.19
CA SER A 769 -57.74 42.45 -24.90
C SER A 769 -58.04 42.77 -23.40
N THR A 770 -58.11 44.06 -22.93
CA THR A 770 -58.24 44.48 -21.48
C THR A 770 -59.51 45.22 -21.02
N ARG A 771 -59.83 45.10 -19.71
CA ARG A 771 -60.95 45.78 -19.00
C ARG A 771 -60.62 47.20 -18.45
N PRO A 772 -61.63 48.03 -18.09
CA PRO A 772 -61.42 49.35 -17.51
C PRO A 772 -60.56 49.37 -16.24
N GLY A 773 -59.64 50.33 -16.10
CA GLY A 773 -58.76 50.47 -14.92
C GLY A 773 -57.44 49.71 -15.00
N TYR A 774 -57.21 48.96 -16.09
CA TYR A 774 -56.06 48.09 -16.28
C TYR A 774 -55.30 48.41 -17.57
N TRP A 775 -53.98 48.28 -17.52
CA TRP A 775 -53.06 48.59 -18.61
C TRP A 775 -52.16 47.38 -18.92
N PHE A 776 -51.74 47.18 -20.17
CA PHE A 776 -50.77 46.15 -20.52
C PHE A 776 -49.78 46.63 -21.57
N ASP A 777 -48.59 46.04 -21.57
CA ASP A 777 -47.59 46.31 -22.62
C ASP A 777 -47.82 45.42 -23.83
N GLU A 778 -48.03 46.06 -24.99
CA GLU A 778 -48.23 45.40 -26.28
C GLU A 778 -46.99 44.64 -26.78
N ASN A 779 -45.81 44.88 -26.22
CA ASN A 779 -44.59 44.17 -26.59
C ASN A 779 -44.30 42.95 -25.70
N GLN A 780 -45.00 42.80 -24.57
CA GLN A 780 -44.75 41.74 -23.59
C GLN A 780 -45.57 40.47 -23.85
N PHE A 781 -44.88 39.31 -23.90
CA PHE A 781 -45.48 37.98 -23.91
C PHE A 781 -44.81 37.08 -22.84
N PRO A 782 -45.57 36.24 -22.09
CA PRO A 782 -47.02 36.21 -22.00
C PRO A 782 -47.57 37.56 -21.52
N ARG A 783 -48.75 37.94 -22.00
CA ARG A 783 -49.44 39.20 -21.69
C ARG A 783 -49.65 39.31 -20.18
N VAL A 784 -49.15 40.40 -19.58
CA VAL A 784 -49.33 40.73 -18.16
C VAL A 784 -50.15 42.00 -18.06
N ILE A 785 -51.20 41.97 -17.24
CA ILE A 785 -52.10 43.10 -17.00
C ILE A 785 -51.68 43.78 -15.70
N TYR A 786 -51.47 45.10 -15.74
CA TYR A 786 -51.00 45.94 -14.65
C TYR A 786 -52.12 46.88 -14.16
N ASP A 787 -52.15 47.12 -12.85
CA ASP A 787 -53.03 48.10 -12.22
C ASP A 787 -52.53 49.53 -12.48
N CYS A 788 -53.46 50.44 -12.69
CA CYS A 788 -53.17 51.86 -12.86
C CYS A 788 -52.88 52.50 -11.48
N ASP A 789 -51.80 53.28 -11.36
CA ASP A 789 -51.39 53.98 -10.11
C ASP A 789 -52.55 54.80 -9.50
N GLN A 790 -53.44 55.31 -10.37
CA GLN A 790 -54.80 55.68 -10.01
C GLN A 790 -55.81 55.03 -10.95
N SER A 791 -56.75 54.28 -10.39
CA SER A 791 -57.77 53.53 -11.15
C SER A 791 -58.66 54.41 -12.05
N SER A 792 -58.76 55.71 -11.76
CA SER A 792 -59.48 56.69 -12.58
C SER A 792 -58.70 57.16 -13.83
N HIS A 793 -57.38 56.94 -13.90
CA HIS A 793 -56.53 57.42 -15.00
C HIS A 793 -56.50 56.47 -16.21
N CYS A 794 -56.82 55.18 -16.03
CA CYS A 794 -56.87 54.18 -17.11
C CYS A 794 -58.32 53.82 -17.46
N LEU A 795 -58.72 54.01 -18.72
CA LEU A 795 -60.03 53.60 -19.26
C LEU A 795 -59.95 52.11 -19.67
N ALA A 796 -60.43 51.68 -20.86
CA ALA A 796 -60.43 50.27 -21.33
C ALA A 796 -59.70 50.11 -22.68
N ASN A 797 -59.41 48.87 -23.12
CA ASN A 797 -58.61 48.62 -24.34
C ASN A 797 -57.27 49.39 -24.35
N ASN A 798 -56.64 49.54 -23.17
CA ASN A 798 -55.31 50.16 -23.02
C ASN A 798 -55.21 51.69 -23.29
N THR A 799 -56.21 52.51 -22.93
CA THR A 799 -56.24 53.99 -23.15
C THR A 799 -56.26 54.88 -21.87
N CYS A 800 -55.64 56.07 -21.86
CA CYS A 800 -55.47 57.01 -20.71
C CYS A 800 -56.49 58.20 -20.62
N LEU A 801 -56.61 58.83 -19.44
CA LEU A 801 -57.42 60.04 -19.11
C LEU A 801 -56.80 61.37 -19.62
N GLU A 802 -57.58 62.45 -19.70
CA GLU A 802 -57.16 63.77 -20.22
C GLU A 802 -56.11 64.47 -19.31
N HIS A 803 -55.11 65.13 -19.92
CA HIS A 803 -53.92 65.73 -19.28
C HIS A 803 -52.97 64.76 -18.55
N THR A 804 -53.22 63.44 -18.64
CA THR A 804 -52.30 62.40 -18.16
C THR A 804 -51.82 61.52 -19.33
N PHE A 805 -50.56 61.09 -19.27
CA PHE A 805 -49.97 60.25 -20.30
C PHE A 805 -48.79 59.43 -19.77
N GLY A 806 -48.25 58.55 -20.61
CA GLY A 806 -47.11 57.71 -20.28
C GLY A 806 -47.50 56.36 -19.68
N VAL A 807 -46.51 55.64 -19.17
CA VAL A 807 -46.66 54.31 -18.56
C VAL A 807 -47.61 54.42 -17.37
N LEU A 808 -48.64 53.57 -17.30
CA LEU A 808 -49.72 53.63 -16.31
C LEU A 808 -50.48 54.99 -16.22
N CYS A 809 -50.39 55.85 -17.24
CA CYS A 809 -51.09 57.15 -17.27
C CYS A 809 -50.76 58.05 -16.05
N SER A 810 -49.52 58.01 -15.56
CA SER A 810 -49.11 58.65 -14.30
C SER A 810 -48.39 60.00 -14.44
N SER A 811 -47.99 60.40 -15.63
CA SER A 811 -47.26 61.67 -15.84
C SER A 811 -48.22 62.85 -16.07
N CYS A 812 -48.02 63.94 -15.33
CA CYS A 812 -48.75 65.20 -15.50
C CYS A 812 -48.16 66.03 -16.65
N ASN A 813 -48.99 66.79 -17.35
CA ASN A 813 -48.52 67.67 -18.41
C ASN A 813 -47.85 68.95 -17.87
N ASN A 814 -46.52 68.89 -17.68
CA ASN A 814 -45.71 70.01 -17.22
C ASN A 814 -45.76 71.23 -18.17
N THR A 815 -46.07 71.05 -19.46
CA THR A 815 -46.15 72.16 -20.43
C THR A 815 -47.36 73.07 -20.21
N GLU A 816 -48.38 72.56 -19.51
CA GLU A 816 -49.61 73.28 -19.14
C GLU A 816 -49.59 73.76 -17.67
N GLN A 817 -48.42 73.78 -17.03
CA GLN A 817 -48.20 74.21 -15.62
C GLN A 817 -48.87 73.33 -14.55
N TYR A 818 -49.17 72.07 -14.87
CA TYR A 818 -49.66 71.08 -13.92
C TYR A 818 -48.52 70.26 -13.33
N TYR A 819 -48.45 70.20 -12.00
CA TYR A 819 -47.43 69.46 -11.26
C TYR A 819 -48.09 68.46 -10.31
N SER A 820 -47.41 67.33 -10.06
CA SER A 820 -47.87 66.30 -9.14
C SER A 820 -47.72 66.77 -7.69
N TRP A 821 -48.84 67.12 -7.05
CA TRP A 821 -48.94 67.48 -5.64
C TRP A 821 -50.13 66.77 -4.99
N PHE A 822 -49.92 66.18 -3.81
CA PHE A 822 -50.98 65.51 -3.03
C PHE A 822 -51.77 64.42 -3.78
N GLY A 823 -51.14 63.76 -4.75
CA GLY A 823 -51.76 62.67 -5.52
C GLY A 823 -52.67 63.14 -6.66
N GLY A 824 -52.58 64.39 -7.10
CA GLY A 824 -53.25 64.87 -8.31
C GLY A 824 -52.35 65.83 -9.10
N CYS A 825 -52.66 66.02 -10.38
CA CYS A 825 -52.05 67.05 -11.20
C CYS A 825 -52.72 68.40 -10.88
N ILE A 826 -52.03 69.29 -10.15
CA ILE A 826 -52.54 70.61 -9.72
C ILE A 826 -51.76 71.73 -10.42
N GLU A 827 -52.46 72.80 -10.82
CA GLU A 827 -51.85 73.98 -11.45
C GLU A 827 -51.08 74.84 -10.44
N CYS A 828 -49.82 75.17 -10.74
CA CYS A 828 -48.92 75.90 -9.82
C CYS A 828 -48.19 77.06 -10.51
N THR A 829 -48.59 78.30 -10.22
CA THR A 829 -48.04 79.50 -10.89
C THR A 829 -46.91 80.22 -10.15
N GLN A 830 -46.86 80.23 -8.80
CA GLN A 830 -45.80 80.90 -7.99
C GLN A 830 -45.46 80.19 -6.67
N THR A 831 -44.26 80.43 -6.13
CA THR A 831 -43.78 79.91 -4.82
C THR A 831 -44.42 80.61 -3.61
N ASN A 832 -44.94 79.83 -2.66
CA ASN A 832 -45.55 80.37 -1.43
C ASN A 832 -44.52 80.55 -0.30
N LYS A 833 -44.11 81.81 -0.07
CA LYS A 833 -43.10 82.18 0.95
C LYS A 833 -43.53 81.84 2.40
N LEU A 834 -44.82 81.81 2.69
CA LEU A 834 -45.34 81.56 4.04
C LEU A 834 -45.16 80.09 4.44
N VAL A 835 -45.37 79.16 3.50
CA VAL A 835 -45.14 77.72 3.71
C VAL A 835 -43.66 77.44 4.00
N ILE A 836 -42.75 78.07 3.23
CA ILE A 836 -41.30 77.93 3.44
C ILE A 836 -40.87 78.53 4.80
N ALA A 837 -41.42 79.68 5.20
CA ALA A 837 -41.10 80.31 6.47
C ALA A 837 -41.51 79.44 7.68
N ILE A 838 -42.65 78.76 7.61
CA ILE A 838 -43.13 77.86 8.67
C ILE A 838 -42.15 76.69 8.87
N VAL A 839 -41.64 76.10 7.78
CA VAL A 839 -40.65 75.01 7.85
C VAL A 839 -39.35 75.47 8.52
N ILE A 840 -38.88 76.70 8.20
CA ILE A 840 -37.68 77.28 8.83
C ILE A 840 -37.88 77.55 10.33
N ILE A 841 -39.03 78.09 10.73
CA ILE A 841 -39.36 78.30 12.14
C ILE A 841 -39.42 76.96 12.89
N GLY A 842 -39.99 75.92 12.27
CA GLY A 842 -39.99 74.55 12.82
C GLY A 842 -38.59 74.03 13.08
N MET A 843 -37.66 74.20 12.13
CA MET A 843 -36.24 73.83 12.31
C MET A 843 -35.59 74.55 13.50
N ILE A 844 -35.84 75.86 13.66
CA ILE A 844 -35.29 76.64 14.79
C ILE A 844 -35.84 76.13 16.12
N LEU A 845 -37.16 75.88 16.20
CA LEU A 845 -37.78 75.34 17.42
C LEU A 845 -37.24 73.96 17.79
N LEU A 846 -36.98 73.09 16.80
CA LEU A 846 -36.36 71.78 17.04
C LEU A 846 -34.93 71.90 17.60
N VAL A 847 -34.12 72.84 17.11
CA VAL A 847 -32.77 73.11 17.64
C VAL A 847 -32.84 73.62 19.08
N LEU A 848 -33.77 74.55 19.37
CA LEU A 848 -33.99 75.07 20.72
C LEU A 848 -34.44 73.97 21.70
N TRP A 849 -35.32 73.09 21.25
CA TRP A 849 -35.80 71.96 22.05
C TRP A 849 -34.67 70.95 22.34
N SER A 850 -33.84 70.65 21.34
CA SER A 850 -32.66 69.80 21.50
C SER A 850 -31.68 70.34 22.55
N HIS A 851 -31.44 71.65 22.54
CA HIS A 851 -30.51 72.30 23.48
C HIS A 851 -31.01 72.37 24.92
N LYS A 852 -32.32 72.57 25.10
CA LYS A 852 -32.97 72.58 26.41
C LYS A 852 -33.07 71.18 27.01
N SER A 853 -33.19 70.14 26.18
CA SER A 853 -33.34 68.75 26.60
C SER A 853 -32.05 68.21 27.25
N ASP A 854 -32.16 67.65 28.46
CA ASP A 854 -31.03 67.07 29.20
C ASP A 854 -30.46 65.83 28.50
N SER A 855 -29.12 65.69 28.49
CA SER A 855 -28.42 64.61 27.77
C SER A 855 -28.66 63.21 28.34
N SER A 856 -29.21 63.11 29.55
CA SER A 856 -29.58 61.84 30.21
C SER A 856 -31.00 61.35 29.85
N SER A 857 -31.85 62.20 29.26
CA SER A 857 -33.21 61.81 28.86
C SER A 857 -33.30 61.50 27.36
N GLY A 858 -34.00 60.41 27.03
CA GLY A 858 -34.27 59.96 25.66
C GLY A 858 -35.53 60.55 25.00
N LEU A 859 -36.37 61.26 25.77
CA LEU A 859 -37.74 61.64 25.39
C LEU A 859 -37.88 62.29 24.00
N MET A 860 -37.03 63.26 23.66
CA MET A 860 -37.11 63.95 22.36
C MET A 860 -36.91 63.00 21.18
N ASN A 861 -35.95 62.08 21.28
CA ASN A 861 -35.62 61.16 20.19
C ASN A 861 -36.69 60.09 19.98
N ILE A 862 -37.44 59.75 21.04
CA ILE A 862 -38.53 58.78 21.02
C ILE A 862 -39.76 59.40 20.32
N VAL A 863 -40.16 60.59 20.76
CA VAL A 863 -41.36 61.28 20.24
C VAL A 863 -41.20 61.68 18.77
N VAL A 864 -40.05 62.26 18.39
CA VAL A 864 -39.79 62.67 17.01
C VAL A 864 -39.73 61.45 16.09
N TYR A 865 -39.14 60.35 16.55
CA TYR A 865 -39.09 59.11 15.80
C TYR A 865 -40.45 58.49 15.56
N PHE A 866 -41.31 58.47 16.59
CA PHE A 866 -42.68 57.99 16.45
C PHE A 866 -43.42 58.78 15.36
N ALA A 867 -43.35 60.12 15.41
CA ALA A 867 -43.99 60.99 14.43
C ALA A 867 -43.43 60.84 13.00
N GLN A 868 -42.12 60.67 12.84
CA GLN A 868 -41.51 60.46 11.51
C GLN A 868 -41.84 59.08 10.94
N THR A 869 -41.84 58.04 11.78
CA THR A 869 -42.08 56.67 11.34
C THR A 869 -43.53 56.47 10.89
N ILE A 870 -44.50 57.03 11.62
CA ILE A 870 -45.92 56.92 11.24
C ILE A 870 -46.21 57.66 9.92
N MET A 871 -45.53 58.78 9.66
CA MET A 871 -45.65 59.52 8.40
C MET A 871 -45.09 58.73 7.20
N VAL A 872 -43.96 58.04 7.38
CA VAL A 872 -43.36 57.20 6.33
C VAL A 872 -44.24 55.98 6.02
N LEU A 873 -44.92 55.43 7.03
CA LEU A 873 -45.81 54.26 6.88
C LEU A 873 -47.16 54.62 6.25
N SER A 874 -47.61 55.87 6.33
CA SER A 874 -48.93 56.30 5.90
C SER A 874 -48.89 57.05 4.55
N LYS A 875 -49.08 56.33 3.44
CA LYS A 875 -49.43 56.94 2.14
C LYS A 875 -50.96 56.94 2.02
N GLY A 876 -51.59 58.12 2.03
CA GLY A 876 -53.04 58.29 1.81
C GLY A 876 -53.88 58.75 3.00
N VAL A 877 -53.31 58.92 4.21
CA VAL A 877 -54.03 59.47 5.37
C VAL A 877 -53.62 60.92 5.64
N ASN A 878 -54.60 61.78 5.94
CA ASN A 878 -54.43 63.23 6.02
C ASN A 878 -53.91 63.70 7.39
N PHE A 879 -52.59 63.75 7.59
CA PHE A 879 -52.00 64.26 8.83
C PHE A 879 -51.45 65.69 8.67
N SER A 880 -52.13 66.68 9.26
CA SER A 880 -51.83 68.11 9.01
C SER A 880 -50.77 68.74 9.93
N ILE A 881 -50.63 68.32 11.19
CA ILE A 881 -49.71 68.94 12.16
C ILE A 881 -48.42 68.15 12.41
N LEU A 882 -48.42 66.83 12.14
CA LEU A 882 -47.24 65.96 12.28
C LEU A 882 -46.24 66.12 11.12
N SER A 883 -46.68 66.59 9.95
CA SER A 883 -45.81 66.82 8.78
C SER A 883 -44.68 67.82 9.06
N LEU A 884 -44.91 68.80 9.94
CA LEU A 884 -43.93 69.80 10.37
C LEU A 884 -42.72 69.20 11.09
N LEU A 885 -42.87 68.03 11.72
CA LEU A 885 -41.80 67.31 12.43
C LEU A 885 -40.95 66.43 11.50
N ASN A 886 -41.42 66.19 10.27
CA ASN A 886 -40.71 65.36 9.29
C ASN A 886 -39.71 66.17 8.44
N LEU A 887 -39.77 67.51 8.50
CA LEU A 887 -38.87 68.43 7.79
C LEU A 887 -38.77 68.19 6.26
N GLN A 888 -39.72 67.45 5.69
CA GLN A 888 -39.87 67.20 4.26
C GLN A 888 -41.04 68.05 3.73
N LEU A 889 -40.91 68.56 2.51
CA LEU A 889 -41.95 69.31 1.80
C LEU A 889 -43.01 68.40 1.16
N GLU A 890 -42.85 67.08 1.27
CA GLU A 890 -43.80 66.08 0.82
C GLU A 890 -44.57 65.54 2.04
N SER A 891 -45.89 65.74 2.05
CA SER A 891 -46.78 65.08 3.01
C SER A 891 -47.77 64.19 2.27
N GLY A 892 -47.93 62.96 2.74
CA GLY A 892 -49.00 62.08 2.29
C GLY A 892 -50.37 62.68 2.57
N GLY A 893 -51.25 62.64 1.57
CA GLY A 893 -52.67 62.94 1.71
C GLY A 893 -53.07 64.42 1.76
N SER A 894 -54.33 64.67 1.42
CA SER A 894 -55.02 65.97 1.40
C SER A 894 -55.10 66.60 2.80
N SER A 895 -54.12 67.44 3.13
CA SER A 895 -54.17 68.25 4.35
C SER A 895 -55.10 69.46 4.19
N ILE A 896 -55.42 70.15 5.30
CA ILE A 896 -56.11 71.47 5.30
C ILE A 896 -55.27 72.55 4.56
N ILE A 897 -53.99 72.26 4.26
CA ILE A 897 -53.05 73.06 3.46
C ILE A 897 -53.05 72.61 1.98
N GLY A 898 -53.78 71.54 1.64
CA GLY A 898 -53.70 70.79 0.37
C GLY A 898 -54.17 71.52 -0.90
N SER A 899 -54.74 72.72 -0.78
CA SER A 899 -55.04 73.60 -1.93
C SER A 899 -53.95 74.63 -2.20
N ILE A 900 -52.87 74.64 -1.41
CA ILE A 900 -51.80 75.63 -1.51
C ILE A 900 -50.56 74.96 -2.12
N CYS A 901 -50.27 75.28 -3.38
CA CYS A 901 -49.05 74.83 -4.02
C CYS A 901 -47.81 75.50 -3.37
N PRO A 902 -46.81 74.74 -2.89
CA PRO A 902 -45.58 75.31 -2.33
C PRO A 902 -44.75 76.04 -3.39
N GLY A 903 -44.80 75.58 -4.64
CA GLY A 903 -44.16 76.15 -5.81
C GLY A 903 -44.09 75.15 -6.97
N PRO A 904 -43.69 75.59 -8.18
CA PRO A 904 -43.54 74.74 -9.36
C PRO A 904 -42.23 73.93 -9.27
N PHE A 905 -42.17 72.98 -8.32
CA PHE A 905 -41.02 72.13 -8.10
C PHE A 905 -41.28 70.72 -8.64
N ASP A 906 -40.44 70.28 -9.58
CA ASP A 906 -40.45 68.90 -10.09
C ASP A 906 -39.85 67.91 -9.07
N TYR A 907 -40.07 66.61 -9.26
CA TYR A 907 -39.64 65.53 -8.37
C TYR A 907 -38.17 65.68 -7.93
N TYR A 908 -37.25 65.91 -8.87
CA TYR A 908 -35.82 66.03 -8.57
C TYR A 908 -35.47 67.26 -7.72
N GLU A 909 -36.17 68.38 -7.89
CA GLU A 909 -35.91 69.60 -7.12
C GLU A 909 -36.34 69.43 -5.66
N ARG A 910 -37.48 68.77 -5.43
CA ARG A 910 -37.94 68.41 -4.08
C ARG A 910 -36.95 67.48 -3.39
N HIS A 911 -36.47 66.47 -4.12
CA HIS A 911 -35.47 65.52 -3.64
C HIS A 911 -34.16 66.18 -3.19
N TYR A 912 -33.63 67.14 -3.96
CA TYR A 912 -32.42 67.86 -3.58
C TYR A 912 -32.62 68.80 -2.39
N MET A 913 -33.79 69.43 -2.27
CA MET A 913 -34.10 70.32 -1.15
C MET A 913 -34.13 69.57 0.19
N THR A 914 -34.56 68.31 0.21
CA THR A 914 -34.51 67.47 1.43
C THR A 914 -33.08 67.23 1.92
N PHE A 915 -32.10 67.05 1.03
CA PHE A 915 -30.70 66.89 1.45
C PHE A 915 -30.06 68.16 1.99
N LEU A 916 -30.54 69.34 1.58
CA LEU A 916 -30.05 70.64 2.06
C LEU A 916 -30.55 71.00 3.47
N VAL A 917 -31.59 70.33 3.97
CA VAL A 917 -32.12 70.53 5.33
C VAL A 917 -31.08 70.17 6.39
N PHE A 918 -30.29 69.11 6.19
CA PHE A 918 -29.29 68.66 7.14
C PHE A 918 -28.17 69.69 7.45
N PRO A 919 -27.45 70.23 6.44
CA PRO A 919 -26.48 71.28 6.69
C PRO A 919 -27.12 72.56 7.24
N ALA A 920 -28.37 72.87 6.87
CA ALA A 920 -29.09 74.03 7.41
C ALA A 920 -29.34 73.93 8.92
N VAL A 921 -29.78 72.77 9.42
CA VAL A 921 -29.99 72.56 10.87
C VAL A 921 -28.68 72.63 11.66
N ILE A 922 -27.58 72.09 11.10
CA ILE A 922 -26.24 72.19 11.71
C ILE A 922 -25.77 73.65 11.76
N PHE A 923 -25.99 74.41 10.69
CA PHE A 923 -25.64 75.82 10.63
C PHE A 923 -26.39 76.65 11.69
N ILE A 924 -27.69 76.39 11.88
CA ILE A 924 -28.50 77.03 12.93
C ILE A 924 -27.98 76.66 14.33
N LEU A 925 -27.61 75.40 14.56
CA LEU A 925 -27.01 74.96 15.83
C LEU A 925 -25.69 75.71 16.11
N LEU A 926 -24.80 75.84 15.12
CA LEU A 926 -23.53 76.56 15.25
C LEU A 926 -23.76 78.04 15.61
N ILE A 927 -24.71 78.72 14.97
CA ILE A 927 -25.09 80.09 15.32
C ILE A 927 -25.57 80.17 16.78
N PHE A 928 -26.42 79.24 17.20
CA PHE A 928 -26.91 79.20 18.58
C PHE A 928 -25.79 78.94 19.60
N THR A 929 -24.81 78.10 19.26
CA THR A 929 -23.62 77.87 20.11
C THR A 929 -22.74 79.11 20.23
N LEU A 930 -22.58 79.88 19.15
CA LEU A 930 -21.85 81.15 19.13
C LEU A 930 -22.55 82.18 20.03
N ILE A 931 -23.88 82.32 19.91
CA ILE A 931 -24.70 83.22 20.74
C ILE A 931 -24.57 82.88 22.23
N ILE A 932 -24.66 81.59 22.60
CA ILE A 932 -24.53 81.16 24.01
C ILE A 932 -23.11 81.41 24.55
N THR A 933 -22.09 81.22 23.73
CA THR A 933 -20.68 81.45 24.12
C THR A 933 -20.42 82.94 24.36
N ILE A 934 -21.03 83.81 23.54
CA ILE A 934 -21.00 85.27 23.73
C ILE A 934 -21.75 85.67 25.03
N ILE A 935 -22.96 85.14 25.27
CA ILE A 935 -23.75 85.45 26.47
C ILE A 935 -23.05 85.01 27.76
N ARG A 936 -22.40 83.83 27.77
CA ARG A 936 -21.66 83.31 28.95
C ARG A 936 -20.41 84.12 29.31
N LYS A 937 -19.85 84.88 28.35
CA LYS A 937 -18.74 85.81 28.63
C LYS A 937 -19.17 86.98 29.53
N PHE A 938 -20.46 87.33 29.53
CA PHE A 938 -21.04 88.41 30.35
C PHE A 938 -21.66 87.91 31.67
N LYS A 939 -22.00 86.63 31.79
CA LYS A 939 -22.53 86.02 33.03
C LYS A 939 -21.92 84.63 33.22
N PRO A 940 -20.85 84.51 34.03
CA PRO A 940 -20.13 83.24 34.17
C PRO A 940 -21.00 82.20 34.88
N ASN A 941 -20.95 80.97 34.36
CA ASN A 941 -21.67 79.80 34.88
C ASN A 941 -20.72 78.60 34.82
N ASP A 942 -20.59 77.85 35.92
CA ASP A 942 -19.52 76.86 36.14
C ASP A 942 -19.67 75.55 35.34
N GLN A 943 -20.73 75.40 34.53
CA GLN A 943 -20.93 74.18 33.73
C GLN A 943 -20.23 74.23 32.35
N PRO A 944 -19.51 73.17 31.93
CA PRO A 944 -18.78 73.14 30.66
C PRO A 944 -19.73 73.16 29.44
N ILE A 945 -19.47 74.07 28.49
CA ILE A 945 -20.31 74.30 27.29
C ILE A 945 -20.23 73.12 26.30
N PHE A 946 -19.02 72.64 26.05
CA PHE A 946 -18.72 71.70 24.97
C PHE A 946 -19.51 70.38 25.05
N PRO A 947 -19.59 69.67 26.20
CA PRO A 947 -20.36 68.43 26.30
C PRO A 947 -21.85 68.61 26.00
N ARG A 948 -22.43 69.75 26.39
CA ARG A 948 -23.85 70.06 26.17
C ARG A 948 -24.16 70.36 24.71
N GLN A 949 -23.27 71.10 24.03
CA GLN A 949 -23.42 71.38 22.60
C GLN A 949 -23.22 70.12 21.77
N PHE A 950 -22.23 69.30 22.13
CA PHE A 950 -22.02 68.00 21.49
C PHE A 950 -23.23 67.07 21.68
N GLY A 951 -23.83 67.03 22.87
CA GLY A 951 -25.07 66.28 23.09
C GLY A 951 -26.27 66.77 22.28
N SER A 952 -26.40 68.08 22.11
CA SER A 952 -27.47 68.69 21.29
C SER A 952 -27.28 68.37 19.80
N PHE A 953 -26.04 68.38 19.32
CA PHE A 953 -25.68 67.96 17.97
C PHE A 953 -26.04 66.49 17.72
N VAL A 954 -25.67 65.60 18.65
CA VAL A 954 -25.98 64.17 18.54
C VAL A 954 -27.48 63.91 18.49
N LYS A 955 -28.30 64.59 19.31
CA LYS A 955 -29.76 64.46 19.28
C LYS A 955 -30.37 64.91 17.95
N LEU A 956 -29.89 66.02 17.39
CA LEU A 956 -30.36 66.52 16.09
C LEU A 956 -29.94 65.57 14.95
N LEU A 957 -28.72 65.06 14.99
CA LEU A 957 -28.22 64.06 14.05
C LEU A 957 -29.13 62.82 14.03
N MET A 958 -29.54 62.34 15.21
CA MET A 958 -30.45 61.19 15.34
C MET A 958 -31.85 61.46 14.77
N ASN A 959 -32.36 62.69 14.90
CA ASN A 959 -33.70 63.05 14.42
C ASN A 959 -33.75 63.35 12.91
N ILE A 960 -32.66 63.76 12.28
CA ILE A 960 -32.63 64.02 10.83
C ILE A 960 -32.29 62.74 10.03
N TYR A 961 -31.79 61.71 10.71
CA TYR A 961 -31.38 60.45 10.09
C TYR A 961 -32.50 59.79 9.25
N SER A 962 -33.75 59.78 9.73
CA SER A 962 -34.85 59.11 9.02
C SER A 962 -35.22 59.81 7.70
N PRO A 963 -35.47 61.14 7.66
CA PRO A 963 -35.71 61.87 6.40
C PRO A 963 -34.61 61.75 5.35
N ILE A 964 -33.33 61.81 5.76
CA ILE A 964 -32.19 61.66 4.83
C ILE A 964 -32.14 60.24 4.30
N SER A 965 -32.34 59.25 5.17
CA SER A 965 -32.35 57.84 4.77
C SER A 965 -33.45 57.60 3.74
N THR A 966 -34.68 58.07 4.00
CA THR A 966 -35.81 57.91 3.07
C THR A 966 -35.50 58.53 1.71
N ALA A 967 -35.08 59.81 1.68
CA ALA A 967 -34.71 60.46 0.43
C ALA A 967 -33.55 59.74 -0.28
N THR A 968 -32.55 59.25 0.46
CA THR A 968 -31.42 58.52 -0.15
C THR A 968 -31.90 57.26 -0.86
N PHE A 969 -32.83 56.52 -0.25
CA PHE A 969 -33.25 55.22 -0.74
C PHE A 969 -34.33 55.27 -1.83
N THR A 970 -35.18 56.29 -1.89
CA THR A 970 -36.31 56.36 -2.85
C THR A 970 -35.87 56.23 -4.31
N ILE A 971 -34.69 56.76 -4.68
CA ILE A 971 -34.17 56.73 -6.06
C ILE A 971 -33.66 55.35 -6.52
N PHE A 972 -33.29 54.47 -5.59
CA PHE A 972 -32.68 53.19 -5.94
C PHE A 972 -33.69 52.11 -6.36
N PHE A 973 -34.96 52.28 -6.02
CA PHE A 973 -35.98 51.27 -6.26
C PHE A 973 -36.81 51.61 -7.48
N CYS A 974 -36.49 50.91 -8.57
CA CYS A 974 -37.21 50.99 -9.82
C CYS A 974 -37.98 49.70 -10.06
N GLN A 975 -39.20 49.83 -10.55
CA GLN A 975 -40.04 48.72 -10.97
C GLN A 975 -40.11 48.68 -12.48
N GLN A 976 -40.07 47.47 -13.02
CA GLN A 976 -40.22 47.24 -14.44
C GLN A 976 -41.69 46.99 -14.73
N ILE A 977 -42.24 47.80 -15.64
CA ILE A 977 -43.62 47.69 -16.10
C ILE A 977 -43.53 47.44 -17.60
N GLY A 978 -43.89 46.26 -18.07
CA GLY A 978 -43.70 45.93 -19.48
C GLY A 978 -42.27 45.53 -19.87
N ILE A 979 -42.04 45.44 -21.18
CA ILE A 979 -40.73 45.30 -21.80
C ILE A 979 -40.14 46.70 -22.06
N GLY A 980 -39.11 47.04 -21.29
CA GLY A 980 -38.25 48.20 -21.57
C GLY A 980 -38.58 49.48 -20.80
N ASN A 981 -39.70 49.54 -20.07
CA ASN A 981 -40.01 50.68 -19.21
C ASN A 981 -39.68 50.37 -17.74
N SER A 982 -38.72 51.10 -17.20
CA SER A 982 -38.37 51.06 -15.78
C SER A 982 -38.72 52.41 -15.16
N VAL A 983 -39.68 52.41 -14.24
CA VAL A 983 -40.19 53.60 -13.56
C VAL A 983 -39.90 53.51 -12.07
N LEU A 984 -39.93 54.64 -11.37
CA LEU A 984 -39.63 54.67 -9.95
C LEU A 984 -40.81 54.16 -9.11
N VAL A 985 -40.56 53.27 -8.15
CA VAL A 985 -41.62 52.68 -7.29
C VAL A 985 -42.36 53.75 -6.49
N THR A 986 -41.66 54.80 -6.08
CA THR A 986 -42.28 55.84 -5.24
C THR A 986 -43.16 56.81 -6.01
N ASP A 987 -42.89 56.98 -7.31
CA ASP A 987 -43.57 57.88 -8.24
C ASP A 987 -43.38 57.37 -9.68
N SER A 988 -44.42 56.76 -10.24
CA SER A 988 -44.36 56.08 -11.54
C SER A 988 -44.21 57.03 -12.74
N SER A 989 -44.30 58.35 -12.53
CA SER A 989 -44.07 59.38 -13.55
C SER A 989 -42.59 59.55 -13.92
N VAL A 990 -41.67 59.12 -13.03
CA VAL A 990 -40.23 59.27 -13.23
C VAL A 990 -39.64 57.99 -13.82
N GLN A 991 -39.07 58.10 -15.02
CA GLN A 991 -38.34 57.00 -15.63
C GLN A 991 -36.96 56.82 -14.98
N CYS A 992 -36.58 55.58 -14.69
CA CYS A 992 -35.26 55.19 -14.19
C CYS A 992 -34.20 55.15 -15.31
N SER A 993 -34.29 56.10 -16.23
CA SER A 993 -33.37 56.26 -17.34
C SER A 993 -33.20 57.76 -17.65
N GLY A 994 -32.07 58.13 -18.26
CA GLY A 994 -31.77 59.54 -18.58
C GLY A 994 -30.79 60.23 -17.62
N ASN A 995 -30.37 61.44 -18.01
CA ASN A 995 -29.28 62.15 -17.33
C ASN A 995 -29.67 62.75 -15.97
N GLN A 996 -30.94 63.16 -15.80
CA GLN A 996 -31.43 63.70 -14.54
C GLN A 996 -31.51 62.61 -13.47
N TYR A 997 -32.09 61.45 -13.78
CA TYR A 997 -32.07 60.27 -12.92
C TYR A 997 -30.63 59.86 -12.54
N ARG A 998 -29.71 59.77 -13.52
CA ARG A 998 -28.30 59.45 -13.25
C ARG A 998 -27.61 60.45 -12.32
N THR A 999 -27.95 61.74 -12.41
CA THR A 999 -27.40 62.77 -11.53
C THR A 999 -27.94 62.62 -10.12
N ALA A 1000 -29.24 62.40 -9.98
CA ALA A 1000 -29.89 62.17 -8.70
C ALA A 1000 -29.38 60.90 -8.02
N LEU A 1001 -29.17 59.83 -8.79
CA LEU A 1001 -28.57 58.56 -8.35
C LEU A 1001 -27.13 58.72 -7.84
N LYS A 1002 -26.29 59.53 -8.49
CA LYS A 1002 -24.93 59.85 -7.99
C LYS A 1002 -24.97 60.59 -6.65
N ILE A 1003 -25.89 61.55 -6.51
CA ILE A 1003 -26.07 62.31 -5.27
C ILE A 1003 -26.55 61.37 -4.15
N SER A 1004 -27.52 60.49 -4.43
CA SER A 1004 -27.98 59.48 -3.47
C SER A 1004 -26.88 58.49 -3.09
N TYR A 1005 -26.02 58.04 -4.02
CA TYR A 1005 -24.86 57.20 -3.66
C TYR A 1005 -23.87 57.91 -2.75
N SER A 1006 -23.63 59.21 -2.96
CA SER A 1006 -22.79 59.99 -2.05
C SER A 1006 -23.42 60.11 -0.65
N MET A 1007 -24.74 60.29 -0.57
CA MET A 1007 -25.45 60.35 0.72
C MET A 1007 -25.58 58.99 1.39
N LEU A 1008 -25.60 57.89 0.63
CA LEU A 1008 -25.62 56.53 1.16
C LEU A 1008 -24.38 56.25 2.03
N ILE A 1009 -23.21 56.76 1.64
CA ILE A 1009 -21.98 56.68 2.44
C ILE A 1009 -22.18 57.39 3.79
N VAL A 1010 -22.89 58.52 3.81
CA VAL A 1010 -23.19 59.27 5.03
C VAL A 1010 -24.18 58.50 5.92
N VAL A 1011 -25.26 57.98 5.33
CA VAL A 1011 -26.29 57.22 6.05
C VAL A 1011 -25.71 55.95 6.70
N LEU A 1012 -24.92 55.16 5.97
CA LEU A 1012 -24.29 53.95 6.53
C LEU A 1012 -23.09 54.26 7.43
N GLY A 1013 -22.36 55.34 7.11
CA GLY A 1013 -21.18 55.76 7.84
C GLY A 1013 -21.48 56.25 9.26
N ILE A 1014 -22.60 56.96 9.47
CA ILE A 1014 -22.94 57.52 10.79
C ILE A 1014 -23.10 56.42 11.87
N PRO A 1015 -23.95 55.38 11.70
CA PRO A 1015 -24.05 54.29 12.68
C PRO A 1015 -22.72 53.55 12.88
N MET A 1016 -21.94 53.35 11.80
CA MET A 1016 -20.66 52.64 11.86
C MET A 1016 -19.60 53.44 12.64
N ILE A 1017 -19.49 54.74 12.40
CA ILE A 1017 -18.57 55.62 13.13
C ILE A 1017 -18.95 55.66 14.61
N ILE A 1018 -20.24 55.80 14.94
CA ILE A 1018 -20.71 55.79 16.34
C ILE A 1018 -20.38 54.45 16.99
N PHE A 1019 -20.63 53.33 16.32
CA PHE A 1019 -20.30 52.00 16.82
C PHE A 1019 -18.80 51.82 17.04
N ILE A 1020 -17.94 52.23 16.10
CA ILE A 1020 -16.48 52.13 16.22
C ILE A 1020 -15.97 52.96 17.40
N LEU A 1021 -16.46 54.20 17.55
CA LEU A 1021 -16.07 55.09 18.65
C LEU A 1021 -16.45 54.49 20.01
N LEU A 1022 -17.66 53.93 20.13
CA LEU A 1022 -18.14 53.29 21.35
C LEU A 1022 -17.42 51.96 21.63
N PHE A 1023 -17.16 51.15 20.60
CA PHE A 1023 -16.49 49.85 20.75
C PHE A 1023 -15.02 49.99 21.13
N LYS A 1024 -14.29 50.95 20.53
CA LYS A 1024 -12.87 51.19 20.82
C LYS A 1024 -12.67 51.62 22.27
N ASN A 1025 -13.60 52.41 22.81
CA ASN A 1025 -13.51 52.96 24.16
C ASN A 1025 -14.26 52.12 25.22
N ARG A 1026 -14.81 50.95 24.85
CA ARG A 1026 -15.68 50.10 25.70
C ARG A 1026 -15.12 49.71 27.07
N LYS A 1027 -13.79 49.62 27.20
CA LYS A 1027 -13.12 49.19 28.44
C LYS A 1027 -12.94 50.33 29.44
N HIS A 1028 -13.12 51.57 29.01
CA HIS A 1028 -12.95 52.79 29.80
C HIS A 1028 -14.28 53.56 29.97
N ASN A 1029 -15.42 52.84 29.96
CA ASN A 1029 -16.76 53.42 29.99
C ASN A 1029 -17.10 54.19 31.29
N ASN A 1030 -16.33 54.00 32.36
CA ASN A 1030 -16.54 54.66 33.66
C ASN A 1030 -15.54 55.82 33.92
N ASP A 1031 -14.63 56.12 32.99
CA ASP A 1031 -13.68 57.22 33.13
C ASP A 1031 -14.38 58.57 32.91
N ALA A 1032 -14.20 59.51 33.86
CA ALA A 1032 -14.86 60.82 33.84
C ALA A 1032 -14.53 61.65 32.58
N SER A 1033 -13.39 61.42 31.94
CA SER A 1033 -12.98 62.08 30.68
C SER A 1033 -13.77 61.57 29.47
N ILE A 1034 -14.06 60.27 29.42
CA ILE A 1034 -14.83 59.61 28.36
C ILE A 1034 -16.31 59.91 28.54
N ILE A 1035 -16.82 59.92 29.76
CA ILE A 1035 -18.19 60.34 30.07
C ILE A 1035 -18.42 61.80 29.67
N ARG A 1036 -17.43 62.69 29.89
CA ARG A 1036 -17.53 64.11 29.49
C ARG A 1036 -17.57 64.32 27.97
N THR A 1037 -17.00 63.40 27.19
CA THR A 1037 -16.88 63.53 25.72
C THR A 1037 -17.97 62.76 24.98
N TYR A 1038 -18.28 61.53 25.40
CA TYR A 1038 -19.22 60.62 24.75
C TYR A 1038 -20.52 60.42 25.52
N GLY A 1039 -20.73 61.21 26.58
CA GLY A 1039 -21.88 61.06 27.48
C GLY A 1039 -23.23 61.13 26.78
N ALA A 1040 -23.35 61.83 25.66
CA ALA A 1040 -24.59 61.91 24.88
C ALA A 1040 -25.10 60.54 24.36
N PHE A 1041 -24.18 59.60 24.13
CA PHE A 1041 -24.51 58.23 23.68
C PHE A 1041 -24.68 57.26 24.84
N ILE A 1042 -23.92 57.43 25.93
CA ILE A 1042 -23.80 56.44 27.01
C ILE A 1042 -24.71 56.78 28.21
N LEU A 1043 -24.85 58.06 28.58
CA LEU A 1043 -25.47 58.48 29.85
C LEU A 1043 -26.97 58.18 29.96
N LYS A 1044 -27.65 57.93 28.85
CA LYS A 1044 -29.09 57.62 28.83
C LYS A 1044 -29.40 56.13 28.97
N TYR A 1045 -28.39 55.28 28.79
CA TYR A 1045 -28.53 53.82 28.82
C TYR A 1045 -27.80 53.20 30.01
N LYS A 1046 -28.31 52.05 30.48
CA LYS A 1046 -27.59 51.22 31.46
C LYS A 1046 -26.22 50.83 30.89
N THR A 1047 -25.20 50.73 31.73
CA THR A 1047 -23.79 50.52 31.33
C THR A 1047 -23.56 49.29 30.45
N SER A 1048 -24.37 48.25 30.60
CA SER A 1048 -24.35 47.03 29.76
C SER A 1048 -24.84 47.24 28.33
N TYR A 1049 -25.60 48.31 28.06
CA TYR A 1049 -26.26 48.59 26.78
C TYR A 1049 -25.76 49.90 26.14
N TYR A 1050 -24.49 50.24 26.34
CA TYR A 1050 -23.88 51.48 25.85
C TYR A 1050 -23.97 51.69 24.32
N TYR A 1051 -24.23 50.64 23.54
CA TYR A 1051 -24.33 50.65 22.08
C TYR A 1051 -25.77 50.78 21.56
N TRP A 1052 -26.76 50.98 22.44
CA TRP A 1052 -28.19 50.92 22.07
C TRP A 1052 -28.60 51.96 21.01
N ASP A 1053 -27.97 53.14 20.96
CA ASP A 1053 -28.21 54.12 19.89
C ASP A 1053 -27.94 53.57 18.48
N VAL A 1054 -26.96 52.66 18.34
CA VAL A 1054 -26.65 52.02 17.06
C VAL A 1054 -27.78 51.07 16.66
N ILE A 1055 -28.37 50.36 17.63
CA ILE A 1055 -29.54 49.50 17.40
C ILE A 1055 -30.74 50.34 16.98
N LEU A 1056 -30.97 51.49 17.64
CA LEU A 1056 -32.04 52.40 17.26
C LEU A 1056 -31.88 52.88 15.82
N LEU A 1057 -30.69 53.38 15.44
CA LEU A 1057 -30.40 53.83 14.07
C LEU A 1057 -30.56 52.72 13.03
N PHE A 1058 -30.07 51.51 13.35
CA PHE A 1058 -30.23 50.35 12.48
C PHE A 1058 -31.70 49.98 12.30
N ARG A 1059 -32.49 49.98 13.37
CA ARG A 1059 -33.95 49.78 13.30
C ARG A 1059 -34.62 50.82 12.38
N ARG A 1060 -34.28 52.11 12.52
CA ARG A 1060 -34.85 53.17 11.65
C ARG A 1060 -34.53 52.91 10.18
N LEU A 1061 -33.28 52.53 9.90
CA LEU A 1061 -32.82 52.23 8.55
C LEU A 1061 -33.59 51.05 7.95
N VAL A 1062 -33.78 49.97 8.70
CA VAL A 1062 -34.53 48.79 8.25
C VAL A 1062 -35.98 49.15 7.96
N ILE A 1063 -36.64 49.92 8.83
CA ILE A 1063 -38.04 50.34 8.60
C ILE A 1063 -38.17 51.18 7.33
N VAL A 1064 -37.26 52.14 7.13
CA VAL A 1064 -37.23 52.97 5.91
C VAL A 1064 -37.03 52.12 4.65
N LEU A 1065 -36.10 51.16 4.68
CA LEU A 1065 -35.84 50.26 3.56
C LEU A 1065 -37.06 49.42 3.20
N VAL A 1066 -37.72 48.85 4.21
CA VAL A 1066 -38.92 48.04 4.00
C VAL A 1066 -40.10 48.90 3.54
N SER A 1067 -40.24 50.14 4.04
CA SER A 1067 -41.35 51.03 3.65
C SER A 1067 -41.32 51.47 2.19
N ILE A 1068 -40.15 51.42 1.53
CA ILE A 1068 -39.98 51.83 0.12
C ILE A 1068 -40.27 50.66 -0.84
N MET A 1069 -40.36 49.42 -0.33
CA MET A 1069 -40.74 48.27 -1.13
C MET A 1069 -42.14 48.43 -1.74
N ASP A 1070 -42.39 47.74 -2.84
CA ASP A 1070 -43.66 47.78 -3.56
C ASP A 1070 -44.85 47.45 -2.65
N GLN A 1071 -45.92 48.24 -2.77
CA GLN A 1071 -47.08 48.21 -1.88
C GLN A 1071 -47.82 46.89 -2.00
N ASP A 1072 -47.91 46.31 -3.19
CA ASP A 1072 -48.72 45.11 -3.43
C ASP A 1072 -48.07 43.82 -2.92
N THR A 1073 -46.83 43.90 -2.43
CA THR A 1073 -46.13 42.72 -1.93
C THR A 1073 -46.54 42.42 -0.48
N PRO A 1074 -47.22 41.28 -0.19
CA PRO A 1074 -47.57 40.92 1.19
C PRO A 1074 -46.32 40.78 2.08
N ILE A 1075 -45.17 40.47 1.46
CA ILE A 1075 -43.87 40.39 2.10
C ILE A 1075 -43.50 41.71 2.79
N ARG A 1076 -43.79 42.87 2.19
CA ARG A 1076 -43.55 44.17 2.81
C ARG A 1076 -44.30 44.28 4.14
N SER A 1077 -45.58 43.96 4.16
CA SER A 1077 -46.42 44.03 5.36
C SER A 1077 -45.95 43.05 6.43
N PHE A 1078 -45.60 41.82 6.06
CA PHE A 1078 -45.01 40.85 6.99
C PHE A 1078 -43.68 41.33 7.58
N LEU A 1079 -42.80 41.92 6.77
CA LEU A 1079 -41.51 42.45 7.24
C LEU A 1079 -41.69 43.64 8.18
N LEU A 1080 -42.63 44.55 7.89
CA LEU A 1080 -42.92 45.69 8.77
C LEU A 1080 -43.48 45.23 10.13
N ILE A 1081 -44.42 44.28 10.13
CA ILE A 1081 -44.98 43.67 11.35
C ILE A 1081 -43.86 42.94 12.12
N GLY A 1082 -43.04 42.15 11.44
CA GLY A 1082 -41.94 41.40 12.06
C GLY A 1082 -40.90 42.32 12.69
N VAL A 1083 -40.43 43.35 11.98
CA VAL A 1083 -39.43 44.31 12.49
C VAL A 1083 -39.99 45.10 13.67
N SER A 1084 -41.25 45.53 13.61
CA SER A 1084 -41.90 46.26 14.72
C SER A 1084 -42.14 45.35 15.94
N LEU A 1085 -42.55 44.09 15.75
CA LEU A 1085 -42.68 43.10 16.84
C LEU A 1085 -41.34 42.80 17.51
N ILE A 1086 -40.29 42.53 16.72
CA ILE A 1086 -38.94 42.31 17.25
C ILE A 1086 -38.47 43.52 18.04
N SER A 1087 -38.80 44.73 17.58
CA SER A 1087 -38.45 45.97 18.28
C SER A 1087 -39.15 46.08 19.63
N VAL A 1088 -40.43 45.71 19.73
CA VAL A 1088 -41.17 45.63 20.99
C VAL A 1088 -40.57 44.58 21.92
N LEU A 1089 -40.27 43.38 21.42
CA LEU A 1089 -39.69 42.28 22.21
C LEU A 1089 -38.29 42.62 22.73
N LEU A 1090 -37.44 43.25 21.91
CA LEU A 1090 -36.12 43.72 22.32
C LEU A 1090 -36.22 44.80 23.39
N GLN A 1091 -37.18 45.72 23.27
CA GLN A 1091 -37.42 46.77 24.27
C GLN A 1091 -37.95 46.19 25.59
N LEU A 1092 -38.90 45.25 25.55
CA LEU A 1092 -39.42 44.53 26.72
C LEU A 1092 -38.32 43.75 27.44
N LYS A 1093 -37.49 43.02 26.69
CA LYS A 1093 -36.44 42.17 27.27
C LYS A 1093 -35.31 42.97 27.91
N HIS A 1094 -34.84 44.03 27.24
CA HIS A 1094 -33.61 44.69 27.65
C HIS A 1094 -33.80 45.98 28.46
N SER A 1095 -34.97 46.66 28.37
CA SER A 1095 -35.28 47.93 29.06
C SER A 1095 -34.04 48.84 29.24
N PRO A 1096 -33.42 49.26 28.12
CA PRO A 1096 -32.05 49.72 28.09
C PRO A 1096 -31.84 51.11 28.69
N PHE A 1097 -32.88 51.95 28.76
CA PHE A 1097 -32.77 53.30 29.32
C PHE A 1097 -32.59 53.26 30.83
N ILE A 1098 -31.87 54.23 31.39
CA ILE A 1098 -31.72 54.37 32.86
C ILE A 1098 -33.04 54.83 33.48
N SER A 1099 -33.72 55.78 32.83
CA SER A 1099 -35.04 56.26 33.25
C SER A 1099 -36.12 55.24 32.91
N GLU A 1100 -36.88 54.80 33.92
CA GLU A 1100 -37.98 53.87 33.70
C GLU A 1100 -39.11 54.48 32.85
N GLY A 1101 -39.36 55.79 33.01
CA GLY A 1101 -40.32 56.51 32.18
C GLY A 1101 -39.94 56.53 30.69
N ASP A 1102 -38.64 56.63 30.36
CA ASP A 1102 -38.18 56.59 28.96
C ASP A 1102 -38.33 55.17 28.36
N ASN A 1103 -38.12 54.12 29.18
CA ASN A 1103 -38.36 52.74 28.76
C ASN A 1103 -39.85 52.47 28.47
N GLN A 1104 -40.75 52.97 29.32
CA GLN A 1104 -42.20 52.86 29.15
C GLN A 1104 -42.69 53.66 27.94
N LEU A 1105 -42.20 54.88 27.75
CA LEU A 1105 -42.57 55.74 26.62
C LEU A 1105 -42.12 55.14 25.28
N GLU A 1106 -40.88 54.64 25.19
CA GLU A 1106 -40.40 53.95 23.99
C GLU A 1106 -41.23 52.69 23.72
N LEU A 1107 -41.54 51.89 24.75
CA LEU A 1107 -42.36 50.68 24.60
C LEU A 1107 -43.75 51.01 24.05
N VAL A 1108 -44.45 52.00 24.62
CA VAL A 1108 -45.77 52.44 24.13
C VAL A 1108 -45.69 52.92 22.69
N SER A 1109 -44.66 53.71 22.34
CA SER A 1109 -44.49 54.20 20.98
C SER A 1109 -44.29 53.06 19.96
N LEU A 1110 -43.55 52.00 20.34
CA LEU A 1110 -43.31 50.84 19.48
C LEU A 1110 -44.54 49.95 19.34
N ILE A 1111 -45.33 49.79 20.40
CA ILE A 1111 -46.62 49.07 20.34
C ILE A 1111 -47.58 49.81 19.39
N LEU A 1112 -47.65 51.14 19.47
CA LEU A 1112 -48.49 51.94 18.57
C LEU A 1112 -48.03 51.84 17.10
N ILE A 1113 -46.72 51.83 16.84
CA ILE A 1113 -46.19 51.61 15.47
C ILE A 1113 -46.52 50.19 14.99
N PHE A 1114 -46.36 49.18 15.85
CA PHE A 1114 -46.70 47.79 15.52
C PHE A 1114 -48.18 47.65 15.13
N ILE A 1115 -49.09 48.23 15.92
CA ILE A 1115 -50.52 48.28 15.60
C ILE A 1115 -50.75 49.02 14.27
N SER A 1116 -50.09 50.17 14.06
CA SER A 1116 -50.23 50.96 12.83
C SER A 1116 -49.78 50.17 11.58
N CYS A 1117 -48.73 49.35 11.68
CA CYS A 1117 -48.28 48.49 10.58
C CYS A 1117 -49.29 47.40 10.20
N ILE A 1118 -50.14 46.96 11.15
CA ILE A 1118 -51.22 46.00 10.89
C ILE A 1118 -52.37 46.68 10.13
N TYR A 1119 -52.76 47.90 10.54
CA TYR A 1119 -53.94 48.58 10.00
C TYR A 1119 -53.70 49.40 8.73
N LEU A 1120 -52.49 49.94 8.50
CA LEU A 1120 -52.21 50.84 7.36
C LEU A 1120 -51.63 50.13 6.12
N GLY A 1121 -51.35 48.82 6.19
CA GLY A 1121 -50.50 48.09 5.23
C GLY A 1121 -51.17 46.98 4.41
N ASN A 1122 -52.36 47.22 3.86
CA ASN A 1122 -53.12 46.38 2.89
C ASN A 1122 -54.14 45.37 3.44
N GLU A 1123 -55.01 44.97 2.50
CA GLU A 1123 -56.00 43.87 2.34
C GLU A 1123 -56.01 42.67 3.30
N ILE A 1124 -55.00 42.51 4.15
CA ILE A 1124 -54.96 41.50 5.21
C ILE A 1124 -56.04 41.76 6.26
N GLU A 1125 -56.70 42.92 6.28
CA GLU A 1125 -57.87 43.15 7.14
C GLU A 1125 -58.96 42.07 6.93
N SER A 1126 -59.15 41.60 5.68
CA SER A 1126 -60.13 40.53 5.40
C SER A 1126 -59.67 39.14 5.88
N TYR A 1127 -58.37 38.92 6.03
CA TYR A 1127 -57.83 37.64 6.51
C TYR A 1127 -57.57 37.64 8.02
N LEU A 1128 -57.26 38.78 8.63
CA LEU A 1128 -56.97 38.89 10.06
C LEU A 1128 -58.23 38.98 10.93
N GLU A 1129 -59.37 39.47 10.40
CA GLU A 1129 -60.66 39.34 11.11
C GLU A 1129 -60.95 37.87 11.47
N ASP A 1130 -60.66 36.93 10.56
CA ASP A 1130 -60.88 35.50 10.79
C ASP A 1130 -59.93 34.90 11.84
N TRP A 1131 -58.67 35.34 11.90
CA TRP A 1131 -57.68 34.78 12.84
C TRP A 1131 -57.74 35.39 14.24
N ILE A 1132 -58.16 36.65 14.40
CA ILE A 1132 -58.35 37.26 15.72
C ILE A 1132 -59.54 36.62 16.44
N ILE A 1133 -60.55 36.13 15.72
CA ILE A 1133 -61.68 35.38 16.30
C ILE A 1133 -61.26 33.98 16.81
N ILE A 1134 -60.26 33.35 16.20
CA ILE A 1134 -59.84 31.97 16.54
C ILE A 1134 -59.03 31.90 17.84
N VAL A 1135 -58.30 32.94 18.22
CA VAL A 1135 -57.49 32.92 19.46
C VAL A 1135 -58.36 33.03 20.73
N CYS A 1136 -59.64 33.40 20.62
CA CYS A 1136 -60.54 33.50 21.76
C CYS A 1136 -61.31 32.20 22.11
N PHE A 1137 -61.22 31.11 21.33
CA PHE A 1137 -62.17 29.98 21.46
C PHE A 1137 -61.62 28.57 21.70
N ASN A 1138 -60.32 28.35 21.92
CA ASN A 1138 -59.79 26.99 22.17
C ASN A 1138 -59.08 26.86 23.53
N GLU A 1139 -59.85 26.90 24.60
CA GLU A 1139 -59.58 26.19 25.86
C GLU A 1139 -60.89 25.56 26.33
N ASN A 1140 -61.16 24.31 25.89
CA ASN A 1140 -61.91 23.28 26.63
C ASN A 1140 -62.11 22.06 25.70
N GLU A 1141 -61.45 20.95 26.01
CA GLU A 1141 -62.09 19.64 26.23
C GLU A 1141 -61.01 18.53 26.39
N GLU A 1142 -60.81 18.12 27.64
CA GLU A 1142 -60.37 16.77 28.01
C GLU A 1142 -61.57 15.79 28.01
N ILE A 1143 -61.25 14.49 28.00
CA ILE A 1143 -62.07 13.28 28.31
C ILE A 1143 -62.84 12.76 27.09
N ASP A 1144 -62.48 11.64 26.44
CA ASP A 1144 -62.38 10.25 26.89
C ASP A 1144 -61.45 9.39 25.99
#